data_AF-A0A0A2TGJ9-F1
#
_entry.id   AF-A0A0A2TGJ9-F1
#
_cell.length_a   1.000
_cell.length_b   1.000
_cell.length_c   1.000
_cell.angle_alpha   90.00
_cell.angle_beta   90.00
_cell.angle_gamma   90.00
#
_symmetry.space_group_name_H-M   'P 1'
#
loop_
_entity.id
_entity.type
_entity.pdbx_description
1 polymer ?
#
loop_
_entity_poly.entity_id
_entity_poly.type
_entity_poly.pdbx_seq_one_letter_code
_entity_poly.pdbx_strand_id
1 'polypeptide(L)'
;MNKLPYKVITGALVASMVTPAIVATPHAQAETNEIQSITFEADDSTVEFAYDEFASAIFDESSQTYEFVSNHKINGIGMDQDTYVKYDDFANEMLSNEDENRNAHTILNDLSDKKETTFTEDKVKEVKPYTTTHSINVLSDNKVEMNGYEYTLGKNVQSIFSNPKAFENAKASVRVEDGVITKVNELHLNASGSAENPLVLNASDATVHGAVHVAGNHVSIKGLTVAGNLQVEGSNIEASDVTVEGQLKIDSASYEMSSVSDFAVVDQNLASATAEHGMIFVKSGSYNIDEQWTISKNVTVIGVGEVSVQATADKQASWGNANGAKHLISLQGSEATLKNLSIDAIGTYGVNTYNQADVTLENVQIDNGQGAALTVNGSSVQATELATSGNAWGAVNVDPGSGVETASTFTMNSGSLNEAVQVWSDGSNVSEKATVSVSLPDAFEKQAFAGMENRYVWTTEPMPNTASITQNGETTLYQSLTNAVDAAQAGTTIELAAGTYKLSEQLTLEKNTSIVGEGDVTVQAEDARNWSEANGSKHLLLVSGAEASVKNVTFDAAGTYGVNTYAEVDLTLENVSIQNSKGAGLTVNGSTVEATNLQTSGNGWGAVNVDPGSGVTTTSSFTMNSGSLNEEAQVWSDGSNVTQEADVQVTLPEAFKKKTIEGTQIWTTK
;
A
#
# COMPACT_ATOMS: atom_id res chain seq x y z
N MET A 1 -59.35 36.79 46.80
CA MET A 1 -58.21 37.71 46.90
C MET A 1 -57.47 37.63 45.58
N ASN A 2 -57.24 38.65 44.77
CA ASN A 2 -57.67 40.05 44.73
C ASN A 2 -57.50 40.50 43.26
N LYS A 3 -58.54 41.14 42.69
CA LYS A 3 -58.51 42.20 41.66
C LYS A 3 -57.69 42.00 40.36
N LEU A 4 -58.41 41.91 39.23
CA LEU A 4 -58.17 42.76 38.03
C LEU A 4 -58.51 44.23 38.40
N PRO A 5 -58.21 45.31 37.64
CA PRO A 5 -57.21 45.65 36.59
C PRO A 5 -56.48 47.02 36.90
N TYR A 6 -55.55 47.52 36.05
CA TYR A 6 -55.34 48.94 35.64
C TYR A 6 -53.90 49.23 35.12
N LYS A 7 -53.83 49.89 33.94
CA LYS A 7 -52.70 50.63 33.33
C LYS A 7 -51.50 49.84 32.79
N VAL A 8 -51.46 49.76 31.45
CA VAL A 8 -50.40 50.32 30.58
C VAL A 8 -49.07 50.56 31.29
N ILE A 9 -48.02 49.90 30.80
CA ILE A 9 -46.72 50.54 30.51
C ILE A 9 -46.49 51.80 31.36
N THR A 10 -46.19 51.63 32.64
CA THR A 10 -45.52 52.67 33.41
C THR A 10 -44.45 51.98 34.21
N GLY A 11 -43.27 51.84 33.59
CA GLY A 11 -42.15 51.20 34.25
C GLY A 11 -40.96 50.81 33.38
N ALA A 12 -40.73 51.41 32.21
CA ALA A 12 -39.41 51.33 31.56
C ALA A 12 -38.99 52.68 30.94
N LEU A 13 -39.42 53.77 31.58
CA LEU A 13 -38.80 55.09 31.43
C LEU A 13 -39.02 55.86 32.72
N VAL A 14 -38.14 55.65 33.71
CA VAL A 14 -37.65 56.80 34.47
C VAL A 14 -36.29 57.10 33.87
N ALA A 15 -36.29 58.00 32.90
CA ALA A 15 -35.09 58.63 32.39
C ALA A 15 -34.33 59.27 33.55
N SER A 16 -33.14 58.76 33.85
CA SER A 16 -32.08 59.60 34.37
C SER A 16 -30.87 59.51 33.44
N MET A 17 -30.92 60.37 32.43
CA MET A 17 -29.79 60.93 31.68
C MET A 17 -28.87 59.96 30.94
N VAL A 18 -28.84 60.20 29.63
CA VAL A 18 -27.99 59.63 28.58
C VAL A 18 -28.51 58.30 28.04
N THR A 19 -28.90 58.33 26.75
CA THR A 19 -29.26 57.20 25.88
C THR A 19 -28.46 55.92 26.16
N PRO A 20 -29.10 54.74 26.09
CA PRO A 20 -28.88 53.93 24.89
C PRO A 20 -30.15 53.29 24.32
N ALA A 21 -30.04 52.90 23.05
CA ALA A 21 -31.09 52.24 22.28
C ALA A 21 -31.45 50.87 22.88
N ILE A 22 -32.74 50.57 23.00
CA ILE A 22 -33.21 49.19 23.21
C ILE A 22 -32.94 48.44 21.90
N VAL A 23 -32.12 47.39 21.97
CA VAL A 23 -31.84 46.51 20.82
C VAL A 23 -32.61 45.21 21.03
N ALA A 24 -33.43 44.85 20.05
CA ALA A 24 -34.11 43.56 20.02
C ALA A 24 -33.34 42.61 19.09
N THR A 25 -32.95 41.44 19.60
CA THR A 25 -32.18 40.45 18.84
C THR A 25 -32.96 39.13 18.74
N PRO A 26 -33.30 38.65 17.53
CA PRO A 26 -33.92 37.35 17.34
C PRO A 26 -32.88 36.22 17.43
N HIS A 27 -33.21 35.15 18.14
CA HIS A 27 -32.38 33.95 18.23
C HIS A 27 -33.04 32.77 17.49
N ALA A 28 -32.35 32.25 16.47
CA ALA A 28 -32.81 31.14 15.65
C ALA A 28 -31.94 29.87 15.84
N GLN A 29 -32.55 28.69 15.72
CA GLN A 29 -31.83 27.41 15.77
C GLN A 29 -31.19 27.10 14.41
N ALA A 30 -29.89 26.75 14.41
CA ALA A 30 -29.07 26.59 13.20
C ALA A 30 -29.58 25.53 12.19
N GLU A 31 -30.42 24.60 12.64
CA GLU A 31 -30.93 23.50 11.80
C GLU A 31 -32.33 23.77 11.21
N THR A 32 -33.12 24.70 11.77
CA THR A 32 -34.52 24.92 11.37
C THR A 32 -34.85 26.35 10.94
N ASN A 33 -33.98 27.34 11.20
CA ASN A 33 -34.20 28.77 10.93
C ASN A 33 -35.46 29.38 11.60
N GLU A 34 -36.10 28.69 12.54
CA GLU A 34 -37.22 29.23 13.32
C GLU A 34 -36.70 30.13 14.46
N ILE A 35 -37.29 31.33 14.60
CA ILE A 35 -37.02 32.24 15.73
C ILE A 35 -37.70 31.65 16.95
N GLN A 36 -36.90 31.22 17.93
CA GLN A 36 -37.42 30.59 19.16
C GLN A 36 -37.66 31.62 20.26
N SER A 37 -36.88 32.70 20.26
CA SER A 37 -36.95 33.75 21.27
C SER A 37 -36.52 35.11 20.75
N ILE A 38 -37.01 36.16 21.42
CA ILE A 38 -36.60 37.55 21.20
C ILE A 38 -36.06 38.09 22.52
N THR A 39 -34.85 38.64 22.44
CA THR A 39 -34.12 39.17 23.58
C THR A 39 -34.09 40.70 23.52
N PHE A 40 -34.44 41.35 24.63
CA PHE A 40 -34.36 42.80 24.82
C PHE A 40 -33.24 43.13 25.80
N GLU A 41 -32.34 44.03 25.39
CA GLU A 41 -31.23 44.50 26.21
C GLU A 41 -31.37 46.00 26.54
N ALA A 42 -31.25 46.33 27.82
CA ALA A 42 -31.18 47.71 28.32
C ALA A 42 -30.36 47.75 29.63
N ASP A 43 -29.42 48.70 29.72
CA ASP A 43 -28.65 49.04 30.93
C ASP A 43 -28.14 47.81 31.72
N ASP A 44 -27.35 46.96 31.07
CA ASP A 44 -26.74 45.74 31.61
C ASP A 44 -27.75 44.66 32.08
N SER A 45 -29.00 44.74 31.65
CA SER A 45 -30.03 43.72 31.87
C SER A 45 -30.59 43.16 30.56
N THR A 46 -30.78 41.84 30.54
CA THR A 46 -31.25 41.09 29.38
C THR A 46 -32.54 40.34 29.77
N VAL A 47 -33.60 40.53 28.99
CA VAL A 47 -34.88 39.81 29.15
C VAL A 47 -35.20 39.08 27.85
N GLU A 48 -35.37 37.76 27.94
CA GLU A 48 -35.67 36.88 26.80
C GLU A 48 -37.11 36.38 26.90
N PHE A 49 -37.85 36.48 25.79
CA PHE A 49 -39.21 35.93 25.64
C PHE A 49 -39.21 34.84 24.58
N ALA A 50 -39.94 33.74 24.82
CA ALA A 50 -40.24 32.80 23.74
C ALA A 50 -41.05 33.52 22.65
N TYR A 51 -40.73 33.27 21.38
CA TYR A 51 -41.36 33.95 20.25
C TYR A 51 -42.88 33.79 20.28
N ASP A 52 -43.36 32.60 20.62
CA ASP A 52 -44.77 32.25 20.71
C ASP A 52 -45.52 33.08 21.77
N GLU A 53 -44.87 33.35 22.91
CA GLU A 53 -45.41 34.16 23.99
C GLU A 53 -45.42 35.64 23.63
N PHE A 54 -44.38 36.11 22.94
CA PHE A 54 -44.30 37.48 22.40
C PHE A 54 -45.35 37.73 21.31
N ALA A 55 -45.47 36.81 20.35
CA ALA A 55 -46.44 36.86 19.27
C ALA A 55 -47.88 36.81 19.81
N SER A 56 -48.16 35.92 20.76
CA SER A 56 -49.48 35.82 21.41
C SER A 56 -49.86 37.07 22.23
N ALA A 57 -48.87 37.80 22.77
CA ALA A 57 -49.10 39.04 23.50
C ALA A 57 -49.38 40.25 22.59
N ILE A 58 -48.90 40.21 21.34
CA ILE A 58 -49.12 41.26 20.33
C ILE A 58 -50.35 40.99 19.46
N PHE A 59 -50.63 39.71 19.16
CA PHE A 59 -51.68 39.27 18.26
C PHE A 59 -52.61 38.27 18.97
N ASP A 60 -53.52 38.78 19.80
CA ASP A 60 -54.55 37.97 20.49
C ASP A 60 -55.49 37.30 19.46
N GLU A 61 -55.88 36.04 19.71
CA GLU A 61 -56.73 35.18 18.86
C GLU A 61 -58.11 35.80 18.52
N SER A 62 -58.50 36.89 19.20
CA SER A 62 -59.71 37.65 18.91
C SER A 62 -59.58 38.68 17.76
N SER A 63 -58.35 38.98 17.32
CA SER A 63 -58.07 39.97 16.29
C SER A 63 -58.02 39.31 14.90
N GLN A 64 -58.76 39.84 13.92
CA GLN A 64 -58.76 39.35 12.52
C GLN A 64 -57.47 39.74 11.78
N THR A 65 -56.32 39.71 12.46
CA THR A 65 -55.03 40.12 11.90
C THR A 65 -54.29 38.94 11.29
N TYR A 66 -53.81 39.13 10.07
CA TYR A 66 -53.03 38.14 9.32
C TYR A 66 -51.56 38.57 9.27
N GLU A 67 -50.66 37.62 9.41
CA GLU A 67 -49.22 37.84 9.32
C GLU A 67 -48.69 37.33 7.97
N PHE A 68 -48.00 38.19 7.22
CA PHE A 68 -47.30 37.80 6.00
C PHE A 68 -45.80 37.62 6.29
N VAL A 69 -45.39 36.37 6.43
CA VAL A 69 -44.00 35.97 6.67
C VAL A 69 -43.41 35.39 5.40
N SER A 70 -42.24 35.91 4.99
CA SER A 70 -41.45 35.30 3.93
C SER A 70 -39.96 35.35 4.30
N ASN A 71 -39.19 34.33 3.91
CA ASN A 71 -37.78 34.20 4.26
C ASN A 71 -37.48 34.35 5.78
N HIS A 72 -38.37 33.85 6.64
CA HIS A 72 -38.28 33.97 8.11
C HIS A 72 -38.28 35.43 8.63
N LYS A 73 -38.78 36.37 7.82
CA LYS A 73 -39.00 37.78 8.20
C LYS A 73 -40.50 38.11 8.09
N ILE A 74 -41.02 38.84 9.07
CA ILE A 74 -42.35 39.44 8.98
C ILE A 74 -42.27 40.61 8.00
N ASN A 75 -42.97 40.51 6.87
CA ASN A 75 -42.94 41.54 5.82
C ASN A 75 -44.16 42.44 5.88
N GLY A 76 -45.30 41.94 6.39
CA GLY A 76 -46.47 42.77 6.62
C GLY A 76 -47.52 42.17 7.53
N ILE A 77 -48.40 43.02 8.02
CA ILE A 77 -49.51 42.70 8.91
C ILE A 77 -50.79 43.20 8.26
N GLY A 78 -51.77 42.32 8.05
CA GLY A 78 -53.04 42.61 7.38
C GLY A 78 -54.21 42.56 8.36
N MET A 79 -55.30 43.27 8.05
CA MET A 79 -56.60 43.15 8.73
C MET A 79 -57.65 42.40 7.89
N ASP A 80 -57.32 42.11 6.64
CA ASP A 80 -58.03 41.25 5.71
C ASP A 80 -57.02 40.42 4.90
N GLN A 81 -57.50 39.43 4.13
CA GLN A 81 -56.63 38.46 3.44
C GLN A 81 -55.87 39.05 2.24
N ASP A 82 -56.25 40.23 1.75
CA ASP A 82 -55.81 40.73 0.45
C ASP A 82 -54.93 42.00 0.54
N THR A 83 -54.89 42.67 1.70
CA THR A 83 -54.13 43.90 1.92
C THR A 83 -53.31 43.87 3.22
N TYR A 84 -52.00 44.07 3.10
CA TYR A 84 -51.05 44.05 4.20
C TYR A 84 -50.37 45.41 4.37
N VAL A 85 -50.19 45.87 5.61
CA VAL A 85 -49.34 47.00 5.98
C VAL A 85 -47.89 46.51 6.11
N LYS A 86 -46.91 47.23 5.56
CA LYS A 86 -45.48 46.88 5.68
C LYS A 86 -45.07 46.82 7.15
N TYR A 87 -44.39 45.74 7.53
CA TYR A 87 -44.01 45.50 8.92
C TYR A 87 -43.13 46.62 9.48
N ASP A 88 -42.16 47.11 8.70
CA ASP A 88 -41.26 48.17 9.14
C ASP A 88 -42.02 49.48 9.41
N ASP A 89 -43.03 49.82 8.59
CA ASP A 89 -43.87 51.01 8.79
C ASP A 89 -44.76 50.87 10.04
N PHE A 90 -45.34 49.68 10.24
CA PHE A 90 -46.12 49.38 11.44
C PHE A 90 -45.27 49.41 12.71
N ALA A 91 -44.09 48.77 12.70
CA ALA A 91 -43.17 48.74 13.82
C ALA A 91 -42.66 50.14 14.16
N ASN A 92 -42.31 50.95 13.16
CA ASN A 92 -41.86 52.32 13.37
C ASN A 92 -42.96 53.21 13.98
N GLU A 93 -44.20 53.09 13.52
CA GLU A 93 -45.34 53.83 14.10
C GLU A 93 -45.65 53.35 15.52
N MET A 94 -45.59 52.04 15.80
CA MET A 94 -45.75 51.48 17.14
C MET A 94 -44.68 51.98 18.13
N LEU A 95 -43.42 52.09 17.68
CA LEU A 95 -42.30 52.52 18.51
C LEU A 95 -42.23 54.04 18.71
N SER A 96 -42.79 54.82 17.77
CA SER A 96 -42.79 56.29 17.82
C SER A 96 -44.12 56.89 18.31
N ASN A 97 -45.13 56.08 18.57
CA ASN A 97 -46.43 56.53 19.04
C ASN A 97 -46.39 56.97 20.53
N GLU A 98 -46.53 58.28 20.77
CA GLU A 98 -46.63 58.87 22.11
C GLU A 98 -48.08 58.93 22.66
N ASP A 99 -49.10 58.56 21.86
CA ASP A 99 -50.50 58.54 22.30
C ASP A 99 -50.87 57.20 22.95
N GLU A 100 -51.00 57.23 24.28
CA GLU A 100 -51.37 56.08 25.12
C GLU A 100 -52.74 55.45 24.78
N ASN A 101 -53.59 56.13 23.99
CA ASN A 101 -54.88 55.59 23.55
C ASN A 101 -54.85 54.94 22.16
N ARG A 102 -53.75 55.08 21.41
CA ARG A 102 -53.56 54.41 20.11
C ARG A 102 -52.91 53.05 20.34
N ASN A 103 -53.71 52.00 20.21
CA ASN A 103 -53.22 50.62 20.29
C ASN A 103 -52.81 50.11 18.90
N ALA A 104 -52.18 48.93 18.86
CA ALA A 104 -51.74 48.27 17.64
C ALA A 104 -52.84 48.19 16.56
N HIS A 105 -54.08 47.92 16.98
CA HIS A 105 -55.21 47.83 16.06
C HIS A 105 -55.55 49.18 15.43
N THR A 106 -55.53 50.27 16.21
CA THR A 106 -55.75 51.63 15.68
C THR A 106 -54.64 52.05 14.72
N ILE A 107 -53.38 51.76 15.06
CA ILE A 107 -52.22 52.05 14.20
C ILE A 107 -52.30 51.28 12.89
N LEU A 108 -52.65 50.00 12.96
CA LEU A 108 -52.80 49.15 11.78
C LEU A 108 -53.91 49.67 10.85
N ASN A 109 -55.06 50.08 11.41
CA ASN A 109 -56.14 50.71 10.65
C ASN A 109 -55.67 52.00 9.95
N ASP A 110 -55.00 52.91 10.69
CA ASP A 110 -54.54 54.19 10.15
C ASP A 110 -53.52 54.03 9.01
N LEU A 111 -52.68 52.98 9.09
CA LEU A 111 -51.70 52.64 8.05
C LEU A 111 -52.34 51.88 6.90
N SER A 112 -53.40 51.11 7.15
CA SER A 112 -54.12 50.39 6.09
C SER A 112 -54.83 51.33 5.10
N ASP A 113 -55.23 52.53 5.54
CA ASP A 113 -55.86 53.54 4.69
C ASP A 113 -54.86 54.28 3.77
N LYS A 114 -53.54 54.08 3.97
CA LYS A 114 -52.48 54.77 3.25
C LYS A 114 -51.85 53.84 2.21
N LYS A 115 -52.07 54.13 0.93
CA LYS A 115 -51.53 53.32 -0.19
C LYS A 115 -50.01 53.11 -0.18
N GLU A 116 -49.25 54.01 0.44
CA GLU A 116 -47.78 53.99 0.47
C GLU A 116 -47.23 52.97 1.48
N THR A 117 -48.02 52.68 2.52
CA THR A 117 -47.69 51.76 3.62
C THR A 117 -48.33 50.39 3.45
N THR A 118 -49.13 50.19 2.39
CA THR A 118 -49.81 48.92 2.09
C THR A 118 -49.30 48.20 0.83
N PHE A 119 -49.43 46.88 0.79
CA PHE A 119 -49.21 46.04 -0.40
C PHE A 119 -50.23 44.90 -0.47
N THR A 120 -50.40 44.32 -1.68
CA THR A 120 -51.24 43.14 -1.93
C THR A 120 -50.36 41.93 -2.17
N GLU A 121 -50.81 40.72 -1.84
CA GLU A 121 -50.04 39.46 -1.99
C GLU A 121 -49.50 39.28 -3.43
N ASP A 122 -50.30 39.67 -4.44
CA ASP A 122 -49.94 39.59 -5.86
C ASP A 122 -48.79 40.51 -6.32
N LYS A 123 -48.40 41.51 -5.50
CA LYS A 123 -47.37 42.52 -5.88
C LYS A 123 -45.96 42.16 -5.42
N VAL A 124 -45.76 41.03 -4.74
CA VAL A 124 -44.43 40.51 -4.38
C VAL A 124 -44.19 39.19 -5.11
N LYS A 125 -43.97 39.27 -6.44
CA LYS A 125 -43.35 38.17 -7.17
C LYS A 125 -41.84 38.19 -6.93
N GLU A 126 -41.40 37.62 -5.82
CA GLU A 126 -39.97 37.34 -5.58
C GLU A 126 -39.81 35.94 -4.98
N VAL A 127 -39.64 34.97 -5.88
CA VAL A 127 -38.37 34.24 -6.01
C VAL A 127 -37.81 33.71 -4.68
N LYS A 128 -38.17 32.45 -4.37
CA LYS A 128 -37.62 31.74 -3.21
C LYS A 128 -36.17 31.30 -3.47
N PRO A 129 -35.23 31.49 -2.52
CA PRO A 129 -33.98 30.72 -2.53
C PRO A 129 -34.31 29.24 -2.26
N TYR A 130 -33.81 28.33 -3.10
CA TYR A 130 -34.01 26.90 -2.91
C TYR A 130 -32.88 26.33 -2.05
N THR A 131 -33.16 26.05 -0.78
CA THR A 131 -32.24 25.36 0.14
C THR A 131 -32.28 23.84 0.02
N THR A 132 -33.15 23.29 -0.83
CA THR A 132 -33.25 21.85 -1.14
C THR A 132 -32.95 21.60 -2.61
N THR A 133 -32.35 20.45 -2.92
CA THR A 133 -31.95 20.07 -4.28
C THR A 133 -33.20 19.75 -5.13
N HIS A 134 -33.30 20.33 -6.33
CA HIS A 134 -34.43 20.15 -7.24
C HIS A 134 -33.98 19.73 -8.63
N SER A 135 -34.83 19.00 -9.34
CA SER A 135 -34.58 18.66 -10.75
C SER A 135 -34.46 19.93 -11.59
N ILE A 136 -33.44 19.96 -12.44
CA ILE A 136 -33.16 21.08 -13.34
C ILE A 136 -33.35 20.63 -14.78
N ASN A 137 -33.99 21.50 -15.55
CA ASN A 137 -34.12 21.36 -16.99
C ASN A 137 -33.54 22.61 -17.67
N VAL A 138 -32.43 22.48 -18.39
CA VAL A 138 -31.81 23.62 -19.08
C VAL A 138 -32.55 23.87 -20.38
N LEU A 139 -33.26 25.00 -20.46
CA LEU A 139 -34.09 25.35 -21.61
C LEU A 139 -33.28 26.03 -22.73
N SER A 140 -32.24 26.79 -22.35
CA SER A 140 -31.33 27.51 -23.26
C SER A 140 -30.11 28.03 -22.50
N ASP A 141 -29.13 28.59 -23.22
CA ASP A 141 -27.88 29.16 -22.66
C ASP A 141 -28.07 30.22 -21.57
N ASN A 142 -29.27 30.79 -21.39
CA ASN A 142 -29.55 31.79 -20.37
C ASN A 142 -30.84 31.52 -19.57
N LYS A 143 -31.43 30.32 -19.70
CA LYS A 143 -32.66 29.97 -18.98
C LYS A 143 -32.68 28.52 -18.54
N VAL A 144 -33.14 28.31 -17.31
CA VAL A 144 -33.41 26.99 -16.76
C VAL A 144 -34.83 26.94 -16.19
N GLU A 145 -35.40 25.75 -16.17
CA GLU A 145 -36.66 25.45 -15.50
C GLU A 145 -36.38 24.61 -14.25
N MET A 146 -36.97 25.03 -13.13
CA MET A 146 -36.93 24.32 -11.86
C MET A 146 -38.33 24.33 -11.25
N ASN A 147 -38.85 23.15 -10.87
CA ASN A 147 -40.20 23.00 -10.29
C ASN A 147 -41.33 23.66 -11.11
N GLY A 148 -41.22 23.67 -12.44
CA GLY A 148 -42.22 24.26 -13.33
C GLY A 148 -42.18 25.79 -13.45
N TYR A 149 -41.12 26.43 -12.94
CA TYR A 149 -40.87 27.86 -13.09
C TYR A 149 -39.60 28.10 -13.92
N GLU A 150 -39.64 29.09 -14.81
CA GLU A 150 -38.48 29.54 -15.58
C GLU A 150 -37.67 30.59 -14.81
N TYR A 151 -36.35 30.44 -14.85
CA TYR A 151 -35.39 31.38 -14.27
C TYR A 151 -34.35 31.77 -15.31
N THR A 152 -33.88 33.02 -15.26
CA THR A 152 -32.71 33.45 -16.04
C THR A 152 -31.42 33.17 -15.29
N LEU A 153 -30.30 33.07 -15.99
CA LEU A 153 -28.99 32.79 -15.37
C LEU A 153 -28.21 34.08 -15.15
N GLY A 154 -27.70 34.26 -13.93
CA GLY A 154 -26.71 35.29 -13.64
C GLY A 154 -25.40 35.00 -14.38
N LYS A 155 -24.67 36.06 -14.76
CA LYS A 155 -23.41 35.93 -15.53
C LYS A 155 -22.38 35.02 -14.86
N ASN A 156 -22.37 34.98 -13.54
CA ASN A 156 -21.43 34.21 -12.72
C ASN A 156 -21.76 32.70 -12.62
N VAL A 157 -22.97 32.29 -13.02
CA VAL A 157 -23.39 30.87 -13.01
C VAL A 157 -23.71 30.35 -14.41
N GLN A 158 -23.77 31.22 -15.41
CA GLN A 158 -24.25 30.89 -16.75
C GLN A 158 -23.43 29.76 -17.41
N SER A 159 -22.11 29.79 -17.26
CA SER A 159 -21.21 28.77 -17.79
C SER A 159 -21.44 27.38 -17.19
N ILE A 160 -21.89 27.30 -15.93
CA ILE A 160 -22.25 26.02 -15.27
C ILE A 160 -23.34 25.30 -16.07
N PHE A 161 -24.29 26.02 -16.66
CA PHE A 161 -25.42 25.42 -17.39
C PHE A 161 -25.22 25.38 -18.92
N SER A 162 -23.98 25.50 -19.40
CA SER A 162 -23.65 25.64 -20.83
C SER A 162 -23.94 24.40 -21.69
N ASN A 163 -24.07 23.22 -21.09
CA ASN A 163 -24.37 21.98 -21.81
C ASN A 163 -25.66 21.33 -21.29
N PRO A 164 -26.81 21.55 -21.94
CA PRO A 164 -28.10 21.00 -21.50
C PRO A 164 -28.10 19.47 -21.30
N LYS A 165 -27.33 18.71 -22.10
CA LYS A 165 -27.26 17.24 -21.99
C LYS A 165 -26.60 16.76 -20.70
N ALA A 166 -25.65 17.53 -20.17
CA ALA A 166 -25.02 17.21 -18.89
C ALA A 166 -26.01 17.31 -17.72
N PHE A 167 -27.14 18.00 -17.92
CA PHE A 167 -28.17 18.23 -16.92
C PHE A 167 -29.39 17.29 -17.05
N GLU A 168 -29.35 16.29 -17.93
CA GLU A 168 -30.42 15.28 -17.96
C GLU A 168 -30.50 14.53 -16.62
N ASN A 169 -31.65 14.60 -15.94
CA ASN A 169 -31.86 14.09 -14.57
C ASN A 169 -30.95 14.72 -13.50
N ALA A 170 -30.30 15.85 -13.80
CA ALA A 170 -29.51 16.56 -12.81
C ALA A 170 -30.41 17.22 -11.76
N LYS A 171 -29.82 17.47 -10.60
CA LYS A 171 -30.45 18.25 -9.53
C LYS A 171 -29.51 19.37 -9.11
N ALA A 172 -30.04 20.53 -8.73
CA ALA A 172 -29.24 21.52 -8.00
C ALA A 172 -30.06 22.26 -6.95
N SER A 173 -29.36 22.78 -5.96
CA SER A 173 -29.85 23.81 -5.04
C SER A 173 -29.25 25.15 -5.48
N VAL A 174 -30.08 26.19 -5.57
CA VAL A 174 -29.67 27.49 -6.12
C VAL A 174 -30.20 28.66 -5.29
N ARG A 175 -29.49 29.79 -5.33
CA ARG A 175 -30.00 31.09 -4.88
C ARG A 175 -30.57 31.82 -6.07
N VAL A 176 -31.78 32.33 -5.91
CA VAL A 176 -32.48 33.09 -6.94
C VAL A 176 -32.82 34.46 -6.37
N GLU A 177 -32.59 35.52 -7.15
CA GLU A 177 -32.88 36.92 -6.82
C GLU A 177 -33.57 37.54 -8.05
N ASP A 178 -34.75 38.10 -7.90
CA ASP A 178 -35.52 38.76 -8.98
C ASP A 178 -35.72 37.91 -10.26
N GLY A 179 -35.81 36.59 -10.10
CA GLY A 179 -36.01 35.64 -11.18
C GLY A 179 -34.71 35.22 -11.87
N VAL A 180 -33.57 35.67 -11.35
CA VAL A 180 -32.22 35.37 -11.81
C VAL A 180 -31.54 34.42 -10.83
N ILE A 181 -30.99 33.31 -11.30
CA ILE A 181 -30.14 32.45 -10.49
C ILE A 181 -28.78 33.13 -10.32
N THR A 182 -28.43 33.49 -9.09
CA THR A 182 -27.18 34.20 -8.78
C THR A 182 -26.15 33.31 -8.09
N LYS A 183 -26.52 32.10 -7.66
CA LYS A 183 -25.60 31.16 -7.00
C LYS A 183 -26.05 29.72 -7.17
N VAL A 184 -25.10 28.78 -7.32
CA VAL A 184 -25.34 27.34 -7.20
C VAL A 184 -24.77 26.88 -5.86
N ASN A 185 -25.60 26.35 -4.98
CA ASN A 185 -25.22 25.89 -3.64
C ASN A 185 -24.90 24.40 -3.60
N GLU A 186 -25.53 23.59 -4.46
CA GLU A 186 -25.27 22.16 -4.57
C GLU A 186 -25.59 21.71 -6.00
N LEU A 187 -24.81 20.79 -6.58
CA LEU A 187 -25.03 20.31 -7.95
C LEU A 187 -24.84 18.79 -8.06
N HIS A 188 -25.84 18.08 -8.56
CA HIS A 188 -25.81 16.63 -8.81
C HIS A 188 -25.94 16.35 -10.30
N LEU A 189 -24.90 15.74 -10.89
CA LEU A 189 -24.84 15.36 -12.30
C LEU A 189 -25.06 13.85 -12.43
N ASN A 190 -26.22 13.46 -12.97
CA ASN A 190 -26.62 12.05 -13.09
C ASN A 190 -26.56 11.53 -14.53
N ALA A 191 -26.49 12.43 -15.52
CA ALA A 191 -26.45 12.07 -16.93
C ALA A 191 -25.12 11.38 -17.29
N SER A 192 -25.18 10.33 -18.11
CA SER A 192 -23.98 9.64 -18.62
C SER A 192 -23.75 9.96 -20.10
N GLY A 193 -22.49 10.20 -20.48
CA GLY A 193 -22.06 10.24 -21.86
C GLY A 193 -21.68 8.87 -22.42
N SER A 194 -20.93 8.86 -23.51
CA SER A 194 -20.26 7.67 -24.03
C SER A 194 -18.78 7.94 -24.29
N ALA A 195 -17.99 6.89 -24.55
CA ALA A 195 -16.58 7.03 -24.90
C ALA A 195 -16.33 7.92 -26.13
N GLU A 196 -17.23 7.91 -27.10
CA GLU A 196 -17.14 8.72 -28.32
C GLU A 196 -17.68 10.14 -28.12
N ASN A 197 -18.58 10.33 -27.16
CA ASN A 197 -19.26 11.60 -26.89
C ASN A 197 -19.43 11.78 -25.37
N PRO A 198 -18.35 12.15 -24.65
CA PRO A 198 -18.45 12.44 -23.22
C PRO A 198 -19.32 13.68 -22.98
N LEU A 199 -20.04 13.71 -21.86
CA LEU A 199 -20.81 14.88 -21.44
C LEU A 199 -19.87 15.91 -20.83
N VAL A 200 -19.68 17.04 -21.51
CA VAL A 200 -18.76 18.09 -21.05
C VAL A 200 -19.52 19.17 -20.29
N LEU A 201 -19.17 19.38 -19.02
CA LEU A 201 -19.49 20.55 -18.22
C LEU A 201 -18.29 21.51 -18.24
N ASN A 202 -18.39 22.62 -18.98
CA ASN A 202 -17.36 23.66 -18.95
C ASN A 202 -17.88 24.88 -18.18
N ALA A 203 -17.46 25.00 -16.93
CA ALA A 203 -17.88 26.04 -16.00
C ALA A 203 -17.06 27.33 -16.12
N SER A 204 -16.01 27.40 -16.95
CA SER A 204 -15.26 28.64 -17.24
C SER A 204 -14.90 29.47 -15.99
N ASP A 205 -14.32 28.78 -15.00
CA ASP A 205 -13.93 29.27 -13.68
C ASP A 205 -15.08 29.67 -12.74
N ALA A 206 -16.32 29.26 -13.04
CA ALA A 206 -17.45 29.49 -12.16
C ALA A 206 -17.37 28.65 -10.88
N THR A 207 -18.07 29.11 -9.84
CA THR A 207 -18.07 28.50 -8.52
C THR A 207 -19.40 27.84 -8.19
N VAL A 208 -19.37 26.58 -7.77
CA VAL A 208 -20.43 25.95 -6.97
C VAL A 208 -20.02 26.07 -5.51
N HIS A 209 -20.88 26.68 -4.69
CA HIS A 209 -20.56 27.09 -3.32
C HIS A 209 -20.88 26.03 -2.25
N GLY A 210 -21.06 24.79 -2.65
CA GLY A 210 -21.27 23.66 -1.76
C GLY A 210 -21.02 22.37 -2.53
N ALA A 211 -21.69 21.28 -2.16
CA ALA A 211 -21.32 19.96 -2.66
C ALA A 211 -21.62 19.79 -4.15
N VAL A 212 -20.71 19.09 -4.85
CA VAL A 212 -20.91 18.61 -6.21
C VAL A 212 -20.87 17.09 -6.19
N HIS A 213 -21.88 16.44 -6.77
CA HIS A 213 -21.96 14.99 -6.89
C HIS A 213 -22.03 14.59 -8.36
N VAL A 214 -21.13 13.72 -8.79
CA VAL A 214 -21.02 13.23 -10.17
C VAL A 214 -21.25 11.73 -10.19
N ALA A 215 -22.46 11.32 -10.55
CA ALA A 215 -22.88 9.92 -10.61
C ALA A 215 -22.91 9.36 -12.04
N GLY A 216 -22.97 10.23 -13.06
CA GLY A 216 -22.96 9.82 -14.46
C GLY A 216 -21.61 9.33 -14.96
N ASN A 217 -21.61 8.39 -15.92
CA ASN A 217 -20.39 7.89 -16.56
C ASN A 217 -19.97 8.78 -17.75
N HIS A 218 -18.69 8.80 -18.13
CA HIS A 218 -18.19 9.56 -19.28
C HIS A 218 -18.54 11.06 -19.20
N VAL A 219 -18.21 11.69 -18.07
CA VAL A 219 -18.46 13.12 -17.81
C VAL A 219 -17.12 13.87 -17.73
N SER A 220 -17.01 15.03 -18.35
CA SER A 220 -15.82 15.87 -18.35
C SER A 220 -16.14 17.22 -17.71
N ILE A 221 -15.50 17.56 -16.58
CA ILE A 221 -15.70 18.80 -15.83
C ILE A 221 -14.51 19.71 -16.08
N LYS A 222 -14.77 20.95 -16.49
CA LYS A 222 -13.72 21.91 -16.86
C LYS A 222 -13.93 23.27 -16.21
N GLY A 223 -12.87 23.85 -15.63
CA GLY A 223 -12.89 25.21 -15.09
C GLY A 223 -13.95 25.40 -14.02
N LEU A 224 -13.97 24.54 -12.99
CA LEU A 224 -14.98 24.57 -11.93
C LEU A 224 -14.32 24.73 -10.56
N THR A 225 -14.77 25.70 -9.78
CA THR A 225 -14.44 25.75 -8.34
C THR A 225 -15.58 25.18 -7.52
N VAL A 226 -15.29 24.23 -6.64
CA VAL A 226 -16.21 23.59 -5.70
C VAL A 226 -15.82 24.07 -4.30
N ALA A 227 -16.54 25.07 -3.79
CA ALA A 227 -16.40 25.61 -2.44
C ALA A 227 -17.07 24.69 -1.38
N GLY A 228 -16.89 23.38 -1.53
CA GLY A 228 -17.50 22.31 -0.76
C GLY A 228 -16.90 20.95 -1.16
N ASN A 229 -17.60 19.86 -0.86
CA ASN A 229 -17.12 18.51 -1.20
C ASN A 229 -17.42 18.16 -2.67
N LEU A 230 -16.50 17.48 -3.34
CA LEU A 230 -16.72 16.85 -4.64
C LEU A 230 -16.83 15.32 -4.45
N GLN A 231 -17.98 14.73 -4.75
CA GLN A 231 -18.19 13.29 -4.72
C GLN A 231 -18.30 12.75 -6.15
N VAL A 232 -17.53 11.71 -6.46
CA VAL A 232 -17.50 11.04 -7.76
C VAL A 232 -17.81 9.55 -7.57
N GLU A 233 -18.91 9.12 -8.18
CA GLU A 233 -19.36 7.72 -8.21
C GLU A 233 -19.41 7.16 -9.64
N GLY A 234 -19.48 8.03 -10.63
CA GLY A 234 -19.44 7.63 -12.04
C GLY A 234 -18.05 7.18 -12.50
N SER A 235 -18.02 6.35 -13.54
CA SER A 235 -16.80 5.88 -14.19
C SER A 235 -16.45 6.73 -15.42
N ASN A 236 -15.16 6.82 -15.78
CA ASN A 236 -14.65 7.63 -16.89
C ASN A 236 -14.92 9.14 -16.74
N ILE A 237 -14.52 9.71 -15.60
CA ILE A 237 -14.66 11.13 -15.33
C ILE A 237 -13.35 11.84 -15.67
N GLU A 238 -13.45 12.92 -16.43
CA GLU A 238 -12.34 13.82 -16.71
C GLU A 238 -12.54 15.11 -15.91
N ALA A 239 -11.47 15.65 -15.33
CA ALA A 239 -11.50 16.91 -14.59
C ALA A 239 -10.28 17.76 -14.98
N SER A 240 -10.52 18.92 -15.57
CA SER A 240 -9.50 19.90 -15.98
C SER A 240 -9.78 21.22 -15.29
N ASP A 241 -8.78 21.84 -14.67
CA ASP A 241 -8.93 23.12 -13.97
C ASP A 241 -10.08 23.09 -12.94
N VAL A 242 -10.09 22.04 -12.10
CA VAL A 242 -11.10 21.88 -11.05
C VAL A 242 -10.46 22.18 -9.69
N THR A 243 -10.97 23.18 -9.00
CA THR A 243 -10.59 23.49 -7.62
C THR A 243 -11.62 22.91 -6.68
N VAL A 244 -11.22 22.18 -5.64
CA VAL A 244 -12.12 21.70 -4.58
C VAL A 244 -11.58 22.24 -3.27
N GLU A 245 -12.38 23.04 -2.57
CA GLU A 245 -12.01 23.65 -1.28
C GLU A 245 -12.43 22.77 -0.08
N GLY A 246 -13.24 21.74 -0.32
CA GLY A 246 -13.59 20.69 0.65
C GLY A 246 -12.97 19.33 0.31
N GLN A 247 -13.67 18.25 0.67
CA GLN A 247 -13.20 16.88 0.45
C GLN A 247 -13.55 16.37 -0.96
N LEU A 248 -12.60 15.69 -1.60
CA LEU A 248 -12.85 14.81 -2.73
C LEU A 248 -13.18 13.40 -2.23
N LYS A 249 -14.31 12.85 -2.64
CA LYS A 249 -14.70 11.47 -2.36
C LYS A 249 -14.83 10.70 -3.66
N ILE A 250 -14.00 9.67 -3.85
CA ILE A 250 -14.09 8.75 -4.99
C ILE A 250 -14.37 7.35 -4.43
N ASP A 251 -15.48 6.74 -4.85
CA ASP A 251 -15.80 5.31 -4.66
C ASP A 251 -15.40 4.75 -3.27
N SER A 252 -15.82 5.46 -2.20
CA SER A 252 -15.63 5.19 -0.77
C SER A 252 -14.36 5.69 -0.06
N ALA A 253 -13.37 6.27 -0.75
CA ALA A 253 -12.21 6.93 -0.13
C ALA A 253 -12.36 8.47 -0.10
N SER A 254 -11.98 9.11 1.01
CA SER A 254 -12.02 10.58 1.20
C SER A 254 -10.62 11.18 1.20
N TYR A 255 -10.42 12.27 0.46
CA TYR A 255 -9.16 13.02 0.34
C TYR A 255 -9.41 14.53 0.51
N GLU A 256 -8.56 15.23 1.26
CA GLU A 256 -8.59 16.71 1.35
C GLU A 256 -7.84 17.30 0.14
N MET A 257 -8.37 18.34 -0.52
CA MET A 257 -7.78 18.90 -1.76
C MET A 257 -7.68 20.43 -1.77
N SER A 258 -6.82 20.98 -2.64
CA SER A 258 -6.78 22.43 -2.94
C SER A 258 -6.54 22.81 -4.41
N SER A 259 -6.23 21.87 -5.33
CA SER A 259 -6.43 22.04 -6.79
C SER A 259 -6.17 20.72 -7.57
N VAL A 260 -6.97 20.45 -8.61
CA VAL A 260 -6.84 19.31 -9.53
C VAL A 260 -6.40 19.80 -10.91
N SER A 261 -5.34 19.20 -11.43
CA SER A 261 -5.01 19.20 -12.85
C SER A 261 -4.82 17.75 -13.32
N ASP A 262 -5.82 17.24 -14.04
CA ASP A 262 -5.91 15.99 -14.78
C ASP A 262 -5.91 14.65 -14.00
N PHE A 263 -7.01 13.89 -14.16
CA PHE A 263 -6.96 12.43 -14.06
C PHE A 263 -6.07 11.93 -15.19
N ALA A 264 -4.96 11.32 -14.84
CA ALA A 264 -3.94 11.00 -15.81
C ALA A 264 -4.02 9.54 -16.27
N VAL A 265 -3.84 9.35 -17.57
CA VAL A 265 -3.38 8.07 -18.13
C VAL A 265 -1.90 7.95 -17.78
N VAL A 266 -1.47 6.85 -17.15
CA VAL A 266 -0.04 6.60 -16.92
C VAL A 266 0.66 6.49 -18.28
N ASP A 267 1.54 7.44 -18.55
CA ASP A 267 2.58 7.44 -19.58
C ASP A 267 3.90 7.82 -18.90
N GLN A 268 5.04 7.42 -19.49
CA GLN A 268 6.39 7.70 -19.00
C GLN A 268 6.67 9.19 -18.73
N ASN A 269 5.90 10.11 -19.34
CA ASN A 269 6.03 11.56 -19.18
C ASN A 269 5.11 12.16 -18.10
N LEU A 270 4.25 11.36 -17.48
CA LEU A 270 3.18 11.89 -16.64
C LEU A 270 3.70 12.73 -15.47
N ALA A 271 4.67 12.22 -14.72
CA ALA A 271 5.23 12.92 -13.57
C ALA A 271 6.08 14.15 -13.94
N SER A 272 6.61 14.21 -15.16
CA SER A 272 7.37 15.38 -15.63
C SER A 272 6.46 16.53 -16.08
N ALA A 273 5.19 16.26 -16.39
CA ALA A 273 4.18 17.25 -16.75
C ALA A 273 3.49 17.91 -15.54
N THR A 274 3.40 17.22 -14.40
CA THR A 274 2.69 17.69 -13.20
C THR A 274 3.45 18.80 -12.46
N ALA A 275 2.73 19.70 -11.76
CA ALA A 275 3.34 20.68 -10.86
C ALA A 275 4.00 20.02 -9.64
N GLU A 276 4.95 20.72 -9.01
CA GLU A 276 5.60 20.28 -7.77
C GLU A 276 4.56 20.12 -6.64
N HIS A 277 4.64 19.04 -5.88
CA HIS A 277 3.68 18.57 -4.87
C HIS A 277 2.29 18.21 -5.42
N GLY A 278 2.18 17.90 -6.72
CA GLY A 278 0.90 17.54 -7.34
C GLY A 278 0.39 16.15 -6.97
N MET A 279 -0.94 16.02 -6.94
CA MET A 279 -1.62 14.73 -6.84
C MET A 279 -2.03 14.23 -8.23
N ILE A 280 -1.74 12.98 -8.53
CA ILE A 280 -1.99 12.30 -9.80
C ILE A 280 -2.90 11.12 -9.51
N PHE A 281 -4.14 11.18 -9.96
CA PHE A 281 -5.07 10.06 -9.87
C PHE A 281 -5.03 9.25 -11.16
N VAL A 282 -4.67 7.98 -11.05
CA VAL A 282 -4.60 7.03 -12.15
C VAL A 282 -5.87 6.19 -12.16
N LYS A 283 -6.60 6.21 -13.27
CA LYS A 283 -7.81 5.40 -13.42
C LYS A 283 -7.46 3.90 -13.40
N SER A 284 -8.38 3.06 -12.94
CA SER A 284 -8.31 1.62 -13.18
C SER A 284 -8.07 1.27 -14.64
N GLY A 285 -7.15 0.34 -14.87
CA GLY A 285 -6.69 -0.05 -16.19
C GLY A 285 -5.31 -0.69 -16.16
N SER A 286 -4.91 -1.24 -17.30
CA SER A 286 -3.56 -1.74 -17.53
C SER A 286 -2.82 -0.78 -18.47
N TYR A 287 -1.67 -0.31 -18.01
CA TYR A 287 -0.86 0.70 -18.66
C TYR A 287 0.45 0.09 -19.13
N ASN A 288 0.71 0.20 -20.42
CA ASN A 288 1.96 -0.23 -21.03
C ASN A 288 2.83 1.00 -21.26
N ILE A 289 4.06 0.96 -20.80
CA ILE A 289 5.05 2.00 -21.06
C ILE A 289 6.19 1.46 -21.92
N ASP A 290 6.68 2.29 -22.83
CA ASP A 290 7.72 1.90 -23.80
C ASP A 290 9.14 2.16 -23.27
N GLU A 291 9.24 2.97 -22.23
CA GLU A 291 10.48 3.48 -21.65
C GLU A 291 10.34 3.60 -20.12
N GLN A 292 11.47 3.74 -19.42
CA GLN A 292 11.47 3.93 -17.97
C GLN A 292 10.63 5.14 -17.55
N TRP A 293 9.66 4.92 -16.66
CA TRP A 293 8.90 5.99 -16.04
C TRP A 293 9.75 6.67 -14.96
N THR A 294 10.23 7.88 -15.27
CA THR A 294 11.03 8.67 -14.33
C THR A 294 10.17 9.68 -13.58
N ILE A 295 10.19 9.60 -12.25
CA ILE A 295 9.53 10.53 -11.33
C ILE A 295 10.64 11.35 -10.66
N SER A 296 10.73 12.63 -11.00
CA SER A 296 11.78 13.53 -10.50
C SER A 296 11.23 14.79 -9.83
N LYS A 297 9.93 14.82 -9.58
CA LYS A 297 9.22 15.92 -8.92
C LYS A 297 8.52 15.38 -7.69
N ASN A 298 8.29 16.24 -6.72
CA ASN A 298 7.50 15.87 -5.56
C ASN A 298 6.06 15.61 -5.99
N VAL A 299 5.57 14.37 -5.95
CA VAL A 299 4.22 14.03 -6.42
C VAL A 299 3.62 12.88 -5.63
N THR A 300 2.30 12.83 -5.57
CA THR A 300 1.55 11.67 -5.07
C THR A 300 0.77 11.03 -6.21
N VAL A 301 1.09 9.78 -6.55
CA VAL A 301 0.39 8.96 -7.56
C VAL A 301 -0.52 7.98 -6.85
N ILE A 302 -1.81 7.99 -7.17
CA ILE A 302 -2.84 7.15 -6.55
C ILE A 302 -3.61 6.39 -7.62
N GLY A 303 -3.53 5.06 -7.59
CA GLY A 303 -4.42 4.21 -8.36
C GLY A 303 -5.85 4.23 -7.82
N VAL A 304 -6.82 4.42 -8.72
CA VAL A 304 -8.25 4.45 -8.44
C VAL A 304 -8.88 3.18 -9.02
N GLY A 305 -9.06 2.18 -8.15
CA GLY A 305 -9.38 0.80 -8.53
C GLY A 305 -8.14 0.02 -8.97
N GLU A 306 -8.33 -1.05 -9.75
CA GLU A 306 -7.23 -1.91 -10.21
C GLU A 306 -6.37 -1.20 -11.27
N VAL A 307 -5.16 -0.79 -10.88
CA VAL A 307 -4.18 -0.15 -11.76
C VAL A 307 -2.95 -1.04 -11.91
N SER A 308 -2.68 -1.51 -13.13
CA SER A 308 -1.45 -2.23 -13.44
C SER A 308 -0.55 -1.46 -14.40
N VAL A 309 0.76 -1.46 -14.15
CA VAL A 309 1.78 -0.83 -15.00
C VAL A 309 2.80 -1.88 -15.40
N GLN A 310 3.11 -1.98 -16.69
CA GLN A 310 4.08 -2.93 -17.23
C GLN A 310 4.80 -2.37 -18.46
N ALA A 311 5.91 -2.99 -18.85
CA ALA A 311 6.54 -2.69 -20.13
C ALA A 311 5.72 -3.23 -21.31
N THR A 312 5.63 -2.48 -22.40
CA THR A 312 4.99 -2.94 -23.65
C THR A 312 5.64 -4.24 -24.13
N ALA A 313 4.82 -5.22 -24.53
CA ALA A 313 5.27 -6.59 -24.81
C ALA A 313 6.43 -6.71 -25.82
N ASP A 314 6.44 -5.88 -26.86
CA ASP A 314 7.52 -5.88 -27.87
C ASP A 314 8.81 -5.21 -27.36
N LYS A 315 8.72 -4.39 -26.31
CA LYS A 315 9.86 -3.73 -25.65
C LYS A 315 10.56 -4.60 -24.63
N GLN A 316 9.86 -5.54 -23.99
CA GLN A 316 10.40 -6.39 -22.91
C GLN A 316 11.73 -7.07 -23.26
N ALA A 317 11.89 -7.59 -24.48
CA ALA A 317 13.13 -8.25 -24.92
C ALA A 317 14.27 -7.27 -25.27
N SER A 318 13.95 -5.99 -25.43
CA SER A 318 14.86 -4.91 -25.86
C SER A 318 14.98 -3.79 -24.84
N TRP A 319 14.44 -3.97 -23.63
CA TRP A 319 14.47 -2.96 -22.60
C TRP A 319 15.91 -2.58 -22.24
N GLY A 320 16.12 -1.32 -21.86
CA GLY A 320 17.47 -0.82 -21.58
C GLY A 320 18.16 -1.64 -20.49
N ASN A 321 19.42 -2.04 -20.71
CA ASN A 321 20.22 -2.78 -19.71
C ASN A 321 21.22 -1.90 -18.95
N ALA A 322 21.26 -0.60 -19.25
CA ALA A 322 22.11 0.34 -18.53
C ALA A 322 21.57 0.55 -17.10
N ASN A 323 22.46 0.65 -16.10
CA ASN A 323 22.06 0.78 -14.70
C ASN A 323 21.06 1.91 -14.43
N GLY A 324 21.17 3.03 -15.15
CA GLY A 324 20.25 4.17 -15.01
C GLY A 324 18.91 4.03 -15.76
N ALA A 325 18.71 2.99 -16.58
CA ALA A 325 17.54 2.88 -17.46
C ALA A 325 16.83 1.50 -17.43
N LYS A 326 17.36 0.54 -16.66
CA LYS A 326 16.86 -0.83 -16.63
C LYS A 326 15.59 -1.05 -15.80
N HIS A 327 15.28 -0.12 -14.91
CA HIS A 327 14.09 -0.17 -14.06
C HIS A 327 12.84 0.30 -14.80
N LEU A 328 11.68 -0.28 -14.48
CA LEU A 328 10.40 0.14 -15.03
C LEU A 328 10.04 1.54 -14.52
N ILE A 329 10.24 1.75 -13.22
CA ILE A 329 9.99 3.03 -12.54
C ILE A 329 11.27 3.47 -11.83
N SER A 330 11.62 4.75 -11.98
CA SER A 330 12.76 5.38 -11.31
C SER A 330 12.32 6.67 -10.61
N LEU A 331 12.43 6.70 -9.28
CA LEU A 331 12.15 7.88 -8.46
C LEU A 331 13.47 8.55 -8.10
N GLN A 332 13.68 9.81 -8.51
CA GLN A 332 14.99 10.47 -8.46
C GLN A 332 14.90 11.78 -7.67
N GLY A 333 15.64 11.88 -6.55
CA GLY A 333 15.82 13.12 -5.78
C GLY A 333 14.56 13.90 -5.40
N SER A 334 13.42 13.20 -5.27
CA SER A 334 12.09 13.80 -5.06
C SER A 334 11.37 13.14 -3.88
N GLU A 335 10.45 13.88 -3.28
CA GLU A 335 9.47 13.38 -2.32
C GLU A 335 8.26 12.80 -3.08
N ALA A 336 8.21 11.47 -3.21
CA ALA A 336 7.21 10.82 -4.04
C ALA A 336 6.40 9.79 -3.27
N THR A 337 5.09 9.76 -3.50
CA THR A 337 4.20 8.75 -2.91
C THR A 337 3.53 7.95 -4.02
N LEU A 338 3.60 6.63 -3.96
CA LEU A 338 2.87 5.71 -4.84
C LEU A 338 1.85 4.93 -4.01
N LYS A 339 0.57 4.96 -4.41
CA LYS A 339 -0.51 4.24 -3.72
C LYS A 339 -1.35 3.39 -4.68
N ASN A 340 -1.74 2.20 -4.24
CA ASN A 340 -2.68 1.31 -4.95
C ASN A 340 -2.24 1.00 -6.40
N LEU A 341 -0.99 0.58 -6.58
CA LEU A 341 -0.44 0.25 -7.90
C LEU A 341 0.04 -1.20 -7.93
N SER A 342 -0.28 -1.92 -9.00
CA SER A 342 0.35 -3.19 -9.36
C SER A 342 1.39 -2.94 -10.44
N ILE A 343 2.63 -3.33 -10.20
CA ILE A 343 3.76 -3.09 -11.10
C ILE A 343 4.27 -4.45 -11.56
N ASP A 344 4.03 -4.80 -12.82
CA ASP A 344 4.56 -6.01 -13.44
C ASP A 344 5.83 -5.65 -14.23
N ALA A 345 6.98 -5.91 -13.62
CA ALA A 345 8.30 -5.59 -14.14
C ALA A 345 8.84 -6.66 -15.11
N ILE A 346 7.95 -7.44 -15.74
CA ILE A 346 8.33 -8.42 -16.74
C ILE A 346 9.19 -7.79 -17.86
N GLY A 347 10.37 -8.38 -18.09
CA GLY A 347 11.34 -7.87 -19.08
C GLY A 347 12.14 -6.65 -18.63
N THR A 348 11.91 -6.14 -17.42
CA THR A 348 12.61 -4.98 -16.85
C THR A 348 13.11 -5.30 -15.43
N TYR A 349 13.68 -4.31 -14.75
CA TYR A 349 13.84 -4.32 -13.29
C TYR A 349 12.62 -3.61 -12.67
N GLY A 350 12.36 -3.81 -11.38
CA GLY A 350 11.21 -3.22 -10.71
C GLY A 350 11.33 -1.71 -10.49
N VAL A 351 11.13 -1.27 -9.25
CA VAL A 351 11.20 0.14 -8.84
C VAL A 351 12.59 0.46 -8.33
N ASN A 352 13.14 1.62 -8.72
CA ASN A 352 14.39 2.14 -8.19
C ASN A 352 14.19 3.54 -7.60
N THR A 353 14.66 3.74 -6.38
CA THR A 353 14.76 5.08 -5.77
C THR A 353 16.21 5.51 -5.77
N TYR A 354 16.52 6.69 -6.30
CA TYR A 354 17.88 7.13 -6.56
C TYR A 354 18.17 8.51 -5.97
N ASN A 355 19.32 8.61 -5.29
CA ASN A 355 19.99 9.86 -4.96
C ASN A 355 19.12 10.88 -4.21
N GLN A 356 18.88 10.62 -2.93
CA GLN A 356 18.08 11.44 -2.00
C GLN A 356 16.60 11.53 -2.33
N ALA A 357 16.03 10.51 -2.99
CA ALA A 357 14.57 10.41 -3.02
C ALA A 357 14.04 10.10 -1.62
N ASP A 358 12.86 10.62 -1.29
CA ASP A 358 12.10 10.25 -0.09
C ASP A 358 10.75 9.69 -0.55
N VAL A 359 10.57 8.38 -0.40
CA VAL A 359 9.49 7.66 -1.09
C VAL A 359 8.57 6.97 -0.10
N THR A 360 7.27 7.16 -0.28
CA THR A 360 6.24 6.40 0.42
C THR A 360 5.54 5.45 -0.55
N LEU A 361 5.49 4.16 -0.22
CA LEU A 361 4.73 3.13 -0.94
C LEU A 361 3.60 2.64 -0.05
N GLU A 362 2.35 2.76 -0.50
CA GLU A 362 1.18 2.26 0.23
C GLU A 362 0.34 1.34 -0.66
N ASN A 363 0.17 0.07 -0.28
CA ASN A 363 -0.55 -0.92 -1.08
C ASN A 363 -0.01 -0.98 -2.52
N VAL A 364 1.28 -1.28 -2.64
CA VAL A 364 1.98 -1.38 -3.92
C VAL A 364 2.47 -2.81 -4.09
N GLN A 365 2.17 -3.40 -5.25
CA GLN A 365 2.63 -4.72 -5.64
C GLN A 365 3.71 -4.58 -6.72
N ILE A 366 4.83 -5.31 -6.61
CA ILE A 366 5.92 -5.29 -7.61
C ILE A 366 6.37 -6.72 -7.92
N ASP A 367 6.15 -7.15 -9.16
CA ASP A 367 6.34 -8.53 -9.57
C ASP A 367 7.24 -8.72 -10.79
N ASN A 368 7.72 -9.95 -10.97
CA ASN A 368 8.34 -10.47 -12.21
C ASN A 368 9.57 -9.71 -12.74
N GLY A 369 10.21 -8.90 -11.91
CA GLY A 369 11.42 -8.16 -12.27
C GLY A 369 12.62 -9.07 -12.51
N GLN A 370 13.48 -8.71 -13.46
CA GLN A 370 14.77 -9.35 -13.71
C GLN A 370 15.83 -9.07 -12.62
N GLY A 371 15.53 -8.16 -11.69
CA GLY A 371 16.38 -7.80 -10.56
C GLY A 371 15.62 -7.89 -9.24
N ALA A 372 15.91 -6.95 -8.34
CA ALA A 372 15.07 -6.78 -7.14
C ALA A 372 13.74 -6.10 -7.53
N ALA A 373 12.68 -6.40 -6.77
CA ALA A 373 11.40 -5.71 -6.90
C ALA A 373 11.58 -4.20 -6.59
N LEU A 374 12.28 -3.89 -5.51
CA LEU A 374 12.62 -2.54 -5.10
C LEU A 374 14.13 -2.40 -4.88
N THR A 375 14.73 -1.36 -5.46
CA THR A 375 16.12 -0.97 -5.22
C THR A 375 16.16 0.37 -4.49
N VAL A 376 16.67 0.39 -3.27
CA VAL A 376 16.83 1.58 -2.44
C VAL A 376 18.26 2.10 -2.58
N ASN A 377 18.49 2.99 -3.54
CA ASN A 377 19.81 3.47 -3.95
C ASN A 377 20.09 4.90 -3.45
N GLY A 378 20.67 5.01 -2.25
CA GLY A 378 20.97 6.26 -1.55
C GLY A 378 19.73 7.14 -1.32
N SER A 379 18.61 6.52 -0.99
CA SER A 379 17.30 7.14 -0.80
C SER A 379 16.61 6.63 0.47
N SER A 380 15.56 7.31 0.91
CA SER A 380 14.69 6.89 2.01
C SER A 380 13.40 6.32 1.44
N VAL A 381 12.98 5.14 1.91
CA VAL A 381 11.71 4.51 1.52
C VAL A 381 10.95 4.02 2.74
N GLN A 382 9.68 4.40 2.84
CA GLN A 382 8.70 3.85 3.78
C GLN A 382 7.63 3.07 3.01
N ALA A 383 7.37 1.84 3.43
CA ALA A 383 6.45 0.94 2.76
C ALA A 383 5.39 0.40 3.73
N THR A 384 4.12 0.46 3.33
CA THR A 384 3.00 -0.16 4.02
C THR A 384 2.21 -0.99 3.01
N GLU A 385 1.89 -2.24 3.36
CA GLU A 385 1.25 -3.20 2.44
C GLU A 385 2.02 -3.40 1.13
N LEU A 386 3.36 -3.46 1.21
CA LEU A 386 4.20 -3.79 0.05
C LEU A 386 4.13 -5.29 -0.24
N ALA A 387 3.75 -5.65 -1.46
CA ALA A 387 3.75 -7.03 -1.93
C ALA A 387 4.77 -7.23 -3.05
N THR A 388 5.54 -8.32 -3.01
CA THR A 388 6.49 -8.66 -4.08
C THR A 388 6.45 -10.14 -4.39
N SER A 389 6.59 -10.50 -5.67
CA SER A 389 6.73 -11.89 -6.09
C SER A 389 7.44 -12.06 -7.43
N GLY A 390 8.13 -13.19 -7.61
CA GLY A 390 8.72 -13.54 -8.91
C GLY A 390 9.92 -12.68 -9.34
N ASN A 391 10.49 -11.86 -8.45
CA ASN A 391 11.65 -11.03 -8.76
C ASN A 391 12.97 -11.82 -8.64
N ALA A 392 13.80 -11.77 -9.68
CA ALA A 392 14.93 -12.70 -9.86
C ALA A 392 16.08 -12.54 -8.85
N TRP A 393 16.29 -11.34 -8.28
CA TRP A 393 17.36 -11.10 -7.28
C TRP A 393 16.84 -11.07 -5.84
N GLY A 394 15.52 -11.02 -5.63
CA GLY A 394 14.91 -10.84 -4.33
C GLY A 394 13.89 -9.70 -4.29
N ALA A 395 13.30 -9.46 -3.12
CA ALA A 395 12.27 -8.43 -2.97
C ALA A 395 12.88 -7.02 -2.93
N VAL A 396 13.74 -6.75 -1.96
CA VAL A 396 14.27 -5.40 -1.71
C VAL A 396 15.79 -5.42 -1.56
N ASN A 397 16.48 -4.70 -2.44
CA ASN A 397 17.88 -4.36 -2.28
C ASN A 397 18.01 -2.99 -1.60
N VAL A 398 18.82 -2.90 -0.55
CA VAL A 398 19.08 -1.66 0.19
C VAL A 398 20.58 -1.40 0.20
N ASP A 399 21.08 -0.80 -0.87
CA ASP A 399 22.48 -0.39 -0.99
C ASP A 399 22.63 0.92 -1.76
N PRO A 400 23.57 1.80 -1.36
CA PRO A 400 23.99 2.87 -2.23
C PRO A 400 24.65 2.30 -3.49
N GLY A 401 24.37 2.93 -4.63
CA GLY A 401 25.01 2.61 -5.90
C GLY A 401 26.41 3.22 -6.00
N SER A 402 27.16 2.78 -7.02
CA SER A 402 28.48 3.35 -7.32
C SER A 402 28.40 4.87 -7.51
N GLY A 403 29.15 5.62 -6.72
CA GLY A 403 29.22 7.09 -6.78
C GLY A 403 28.10 7.81 -6.00
N VAL A 404 27.24 7.08 -5.30
CA VAL A 404 26.20 7.65 -4.44
C VAL A 404 26.75 7.87 -3.03
N GLU A 405 26.68 9.11 -2.53
CA GLU A 405 27.21 9.48 -1.21
C GLU A 405 26.13 9.53 -0.11
N THR A 406 24.90 9.15 -0.42
CA THR A 406 23.74 9.28 0.47
C THR A 406 23.31 7.93 1.03
N ALA A 407 22.71 7.95 2.22
CA ALA A 407 22.27 6.75 2.89
C ALA A 407 21.08 6.09 2.16
N SER A 408 21.08 4.76 2.14
CA SER A 408 19.93 3.94 1.78
C SER A 408 19.18 3.54 3.04
N THR A 409 17.93 3.99 3.18
CA THR A 409 17.06 3.68 4.32
C THR A 409 15.78 3.03 3.84
N PHE A 410 15.45 1.86 4.38
CA PHE A 410 14.21 1.16 4.09
C PHE A 410 13.46 0.86 5.39
N THR A 411 12.19 1.29 5.46
CA THR A 411 11.27 0.95 6.54
C THR A 411 10.06 0.24 5.94
N MET A 412 9.73 -0.95 6.44
CA MET A 412 8.51 -1.65 6.07
C MET A 412 7.61 -1.84 7.29
N ASN A 413 6.39 -1.32 7.24
CA ASN A 413 5.40 -1.45 8.30
C ASN A 413 4.61 -2.77 8.19
N SER A 414 4.24 -3.14 6.96
CA SER A 414 3.48 -4.35 6.64
C SER A 414 3.69 -4.73 5.17
N GLY A 415 3.40 -5.98 4.82
CA GLY A 415 3.58 -6.46 3.45
C GLY A 415 3.76 -7.98 3.35
N SER A 416 4.04 -8.46 2.16
CA SER A 416 4.37 -9.86 1.87
C SER A 416 5.49 -9.92 0.82
N LEU A 417 6.67 -10.35 1.25
CA LEU A 417 7.85 -10.48 0.39
C LEU A 417 8.03 -11.96 0.04
N ASN A 418 7.58 -12.38 -1.15
CA ASN A 418 7.47 -13.81 -1.48
C ASN A 418 8.74 -14.39 -2.12
N GLU A 419 9.80 -13.59 -2.29
CA GLU A 419 11.10 -14.05 -2.73
C GLU A 419 11.87 -14.73 -1.61
N ALA A 420 12.67 -15.75 -1.97
CA ALA A 420 13.56 -16.43 -1.03
C ALA A 420 14.62 -15.48 -0.43
N VAL A 421 15.03 -14.45 -1.20
CA VAL A 421 15.84 -13.34 -0.69
C VAL A 421 14.90 -12.15 -0.49
N GLN A 422 14.46 -11.93 0.74
CA GLN A 422 13.48 -10.89 1.05
C GLN A 422 14.13 -9.50 1.04
N VAL A 423 14.85 -9.10 2.08
CA VAL A 423 15.58 -7.81 2.10
C VAL A 423 17.07 -8.06 2.22
N TRP A 424 17.89 -7.35 1.46
CA TRP A 424 19.33 -7.58 1.48
C TRP A 424 20.18 -6.35 1.17
N SER A 425 21.42 -6.39 1.64
CA SER A 425 22.50 -5.46 1.33
C SER A 425 23.74 -6.25 0.93
N ASP A 426 24.36 -5.95 -0.22
CA ASP A 426 25.65 -6.55 -0.61
C ASP A 426 26.86 -5.82 -0.03
N GLY A 427 26.68 -4.59 0.45
CA GLY A 427 27.73 -3.83 1.11
C GLY A 427 28.74 -3.16 0.18
N SER A 428 28.63 -3.33 -1.14
CA SER A 428 29.71 -3.02 -2.10
C SER A 428 30.09 -1.54 -2.17
N ASN A 429 29.13 -0.63 -1.95
CA ASN A 429 29.38 0.82 -1.93
C ASN A 429 29.03 1.45 -0.58
N VAL A 430 28.89 0.64 0.48
CA VAL A 430 28.61 1.16 1.82
C VAL A 430 29.84 1.88 2.35
N SER A 431 29.65 3.08 2.90
CA SER A 431 30.71 3.92 3.45
C SER A 431 30.22 4.71 4.66
N GLU A 432 31.11 5.47 5.30
CA GLU A 432 30.74 6.34 6.43
C GLU A 432 29.63 7.36 6.09
N LYS A 433 29.52 7.77 4.82
CA LYS A 433 28.49 8.70 4.35
C LYS A 433 27.28 7.99 3.73
N ALA A 434 27.55 6.96 2.92
CA ALA A 434 26.54 6.19 2.22
C ALA A 434 26.24 4.91 3.03
N THR A 435 25.41 5.06 4.05
CA THR A 435 25.10 3.97 4.99
C THR A 435 23.88 3.17 4.55
N VAL A 436 23.66 2.02 5.20
CA VAL A 436 22.46 1.19 5.04
C VAL A 436 21.71 1.12 6.38
N SER A 437 20.42 1.44 6.36
CA SER A 437 19.53 1.35 7.51
C SER A 437 18.23 0.63 7.10
N VAL A 438 17.86 -0.40 7.86
CA VAL A 438 16.70 -1.24 7.57
C VAL A 438 15.87 -1.41 8.85
N SER A 439 14.58 -1.09 8.78
CA SER A 439 13.60 -1.28 9.85
C SER A 439 12.42 -2.11 9.32
N LEU A 440 12.19 -3.27 9.94
CA LEU A 440 11.22 -4.26 9.47
C LEU A 440 10.40 -4.77 10.67
N PRO A 441 9.25 -5.44 10.43
CA PRO A 441 8.51 -6.10 11.50
C PRO A 441 9.33 -7.18 12.21
N ASP A 442 9.00 -7.48 13.47
CA ASP A 442 9.74 -8.39 14.36
C ASP A 442 9.99 -9.80 13.81
N ALA A 443 9.21 -10.25 12.83
CA ALA A 443 9.37 -11.56 12.20
C ALA A 443 10.64 -11.67 11.34
N PHE A 444 11.24 -10.54 10.92
CA PHE A 444 12.44 -10.55 10.09
C PHE A 444 13.71 -10.62 10.95
N GLU A 445 14.51 -11.66 10.74
CA GLU A 445 15.80 -11.81 11.40
C GLU A 445 16.93 -11.26 10.53
N LYS A 446 17.76 -10.39 11.11
CA LYS A 446 18.98 -9.89 10.47
C LYS A 446 20.09 -10.92 10.59
N GLN A 447 20.66 -11.34 9.45
CA GLN A 447 21.76 -12.30 9.40
C GLN A 447 22.95 -11.73 8.62
N ALA A 448 24.16 -11.98 9.09
CA ALA A 448 25.40 -11.52 8.48
C ALA A 448 26.13 -12.65 7.76
N PHE A 449 26.87 -12.31 6.70
CA PHE A 449 27.72 -13.25 5.99
C PHE A 449 29.16 -13.22 6.53
N ALA A 450 29.70 -14.38 6.85
CA ALA A 450 31.06 -14.55 7.33
C ALA A 450 32.08 -13.94 6.36
N GLY A 451 32.98 -13.10 6.90
CA GLY A 451 34.06 -12.49 6.13
C GLY A 451 33.63 -11.40 5.16
N MET A 452 32.39 -10.91 5.25
CA MET A 452 31.85 -9.89 4.34
C MET A 452 31.34 -8.69 5.11
N GLU A 453 32.07 -7.60 4.99
CA GLU A 453 31.71 -6.35 5.64
C GLU A 453 30.44 -5.77 5.02
N ASN A 454 29.54 -5.28 5.86
CA ASN A 454 28.28 -4.64 5.46
C ASN A 454 27.33 -5.49 4.60
N ARG A 455 27.55 -6.81 4.52
CA ARG A 455 26.66 -7.72 3.78
C ARG A 455 25.67 -8.39 4.73
N TYR A 456 24.39 -8.09 4.52
CA TYR A 456 23.31 -8.53 5.38
C TYR A 456 22.11 -9.01 4.58
N VAL A 457 21.34 -9.90 5.20
CA VAL A 457 19.99 -10.26 4.77
C VAL A 457 19.05 -10.10 5.95
N TRP A 458 17.80 -9.77 5.65
CA TRP A 458 16.70 -9.82 6.59
C TRP A 458 15.63 -10.70 6.00
N THR A 459 15.34 -11.80 6.69
CA THR A 459 14.44 -12.84 6.20
C THR A 459 13.60 -13.40 7.35
N THR A 460 12.43 -13.90 6.99
CA THR A 460 11.48 -14.61 7.87
C THR A 460 11.68 -16.12 7.79
N GLU A 461 12.38 -16.60 6.75
CA GLU A 461 12.62 -18.01 6.48
C GLU A 461 14.12 -18.26 6.22
N PRO A 462 14.63 -19.48 6.49
CA PRO A 462 16.02 -19.83 6.19
C PRO A 462 16.38 -19.59 4.71
N MET A 463 17.53 -18.95 4.47
CA MET A 463 18.02 -18.69 3.12
C MET A 463 18.44 -19.99 2.42
N PRO A 464 17.87 -20.34 1.25
CA PRO A 464 18.27 -21.55 0.54
C PRO A 464 19.72 -21.47 0.04
N ASN A 465 20.36 -22.64 -0.09
CA ASN A 465 21.78 -22.76 -0.49
C ASN A 465 22.76 -22.00 0.41
N THR A 466 22.46 -21.83 1.69
CA THR A 466 23.39 -21.24 2.67
C THR A 466 23.73 -22.23 3.76
N ALA A 467 25.01 -22.27 4.11
CA ALA A 467 25.48 -22.98 5.29
C ALA A 467 25.51 -22.00 6.47
N SER A 468 25.19 -22.46 7.67
CA SER A 468 25.23 -21.64 8.88
C SER A 468 25.93 -22.36 10.02
N ILE A 469 26.47 -21.56 10.94
CA ILE A 469 27.02 -22.04 12.21
C ILE A 469 26.45 -21.14 13.30
N THR A 470 25.81 -21.76 14.29
CA THR A 470 25.26 -21.06 15.46
C THR A 470 26.18 -21.28 16.66
N GLN A 471 26.73 -20.19 17.21
CA GLN A 471 27.59 -20.22 18.40
C GLN A 471 27.13 -19.16 19.39
N ASN A 472 26.99 -19.54 20.66
CA ASN A 472 26.56 -18.63 21.73
C ASN A 472 25.25 -17.86 21.45
N GLY A 473 24.34 -18.45 20.66
CA GLY A 473 23.08 -17.83 20.27
C GLY A 473 23.17 -16.88 19.08
N GLU A 474 24.35 -16.75 18.45
CA GLU A 474 24.54 -15.98 17.22
C GLU A 474 24.73 -16.91 16.02
N THR A 475 23.93 -16.70 14.98
CA THR A 475 23.99 -17.45 13.72
C THR A 475 24.79 -16.66 12.69
N THR A 476 25.84 -17.28 12.15
CA THR A 476 26.63 -16.73 11.04
C THR A 476 26.35 -17.52 9.76
N LEU A 477 26.05 -16.82 8.66
CA LEU A 477 25.86 -17.45 7.35
C LEU A 477 27.17 -17.53 6.55
N TYR A 478 27.28 -18.55 5.73
CA TYR A 478 28.37 -18.80 4.81
C TYR A 478 27.81 -19.02 3.40
N GLN A 479 28.42 -18.36 2.41
CA GLN A 479 28.02 -18.48 0.99
C GLN A 479 28.25 -19.87 0.40
N SER A 480 29.09 -20.69 1.03
CA SER A 480 29.40 -22.04 0.58
C SER A 480 29.59 -22.97 1.77
N LEU A 481 29.33 -24.26 1.55
CA LEU A 481 29.62 -25.32 2.52
C LEU A 481 31.13 -25.37 2.83
N THR A 482 32.00 -25.17 1.83
CA THR A 482 33.46 -25.13 2.03
C THR A 482 33.87 -24.05 3.03
N ASN A 483 33.34 -22.82 2.89
CA ASN A 483 33.67 -21.72 3.81
C ASN A 483 33.19 -22.02 5.23
N ALA A 484 32.04 -22.68 5.38
CA ALA A 484 31.54 -23.10 6.69
C ALA A 484 32.44 -24.17 7.32
N VAL A 485 32.86 -25.17 6.55
CA VAL A 485 33.79 -26.22 7.01
C VAL A 485 35.15 -25.64 7.42
N ASP A 486 35.69 -24.70 6.64
CA ASP A 486 36.96 -24.03 6.96
C ASP A 486 36.87 -23.26 8.29
N ALA A 487 35.75 -22.56 8.50
CA ALA A 487 35.50 -21.76 9.69
C ALA A 487 35.09 -22.60 10.92
N ALA A 488 34.55 -23.81 10.70
CA ALA A 488 34.07 -24.68 11.76
C ALA A 488 35.17 -25.01 12.78
N GLN A 489 34.77 -25.09 14.04
CA GLN A 489 35.63 -25.50 15.15
C GLN A 489 35.29 -26.95 15.54
N ALA A 490 36.20 -27.62 16.24
CA ALA A 490 35.89 -28.95 16.75
C ALA A 490 34.65 -28.91 17.67
N GLY A 491 33.70 -29.81 17.44
CA GLY A 491 32.42 -29.90 18.13
C GLY A 491 31.28 -29.07 17.52
N THR A 492 31.51 -28.28 16.45
CA THR A 492 30.44 -27.45 15.87
C THR A 492 29.54 -28.22 14.91
N THR A 493 28.27 -27.83 14.87
CA THR A 493 27.32 -28.26 13.83
C THR A 493 27.26 -27.18 12.74
N ILE A 494 27.37 -27.63 11.49
CA ILE A 494 27.15 -26.86 10.27
C ILE A 494 25.76 -27.24 9.78
N GLU A 495 24.85 -26.28 9.76
CA GLU A 495 23.50 -26.46 9.26
C GLU A 495 23.45 -26.04 7.79
N LEU A 496 22.78 -26.84 6.95
CA LEU A 496 22.60 -26.57 5.54
C LEU A 496 21.12 -26.33 5.28
N ALA A 497 20.76 -25.13 4.86
CA ALA A 497 19.43 -24.87 4.35
C ALA A 497 19.17 -25.65 3.06
N ALA A 498 17.90 -25.89 2.72
CA ALA A 498 17.51 -26.59 1.50
C ALA A 498 18.20 -25.99 0.26
N GLY A 499 18.67 -26.86 -0.64
CA GLY A 499 19.44 -26.42 -1.80
C GLY A 499 20.45 -27.42 -2.33
N THR A 500 21.17 -26.99 -3.38
CA THR A 500 22.28 -27.72 -4.00
C THR A 500 23.60 -26.98 -3.77
N TYR A 501 24.46 -27.57 -2.96
CA TYR A 501 25.79 -27.09 -2.63
C TYR A 501 26.80 -27.66 -3.63
N LYS A 502 27.13 -26.84 -4.62
CA LYS A 502 28.11 -27.20 -5.64
C LYS A 502 29.53 -27.04 -5.09
N LEU A 503 30.33 -28.09 -5.26
CA LEU A 503 31.73 -28.12 -4.93
C LEU A 503 32.54 -28.14 -6.22
N SER A 504 33.64 -27.39 -6.27
CA SER A 504 34.60 -27.43 -7.39
C SER A 504 35.77 -28.37 -7.12
N GLU A 505 35.94 -28.81 -5.87
CA GLU A 505 36.96 -29.74 -5.40
C GLU A 505 36.48 -30.55 -4.19
N GLN A 506 37.26 -31.56 -3.78
CA GLN A 506 36.96 -32.43 -2.65
C GLN A 506 36.74 -31.63 -1.37
N LEU A 507 35.57 -31.79 -0.73
CA LEU A 507 35.35 -31.30 0.62
C LEU A 507 36.08 -32.21 1.61
N THR A 508 36.88 -31.64 2.50
CA THR A 508 37.63 -32.42 3.50
C THR A 508 37.21 -32.02 4.91
N LEU A 509 36.78 -33.00 5.71
CA LEU A 509 36.50 -32.83 7.14
C LEU A 509 37.68 -33.36 7.96
N GLU A 510 38.46 -32.42 8.51
CA GLU A 510 39.64 -32.70 9.34
C GLU A 510 39.42 -32.40 10.83
N LYS A 511 38.27 -31.80 11.17
CA LYS A 511 37.90 -31.41 12.54
C LYS A 511 36.64 -32.14 12.93
N ASN A 512 36.48 -32.42 14.22
CA ASN A 512 35.25 -33.02 14.72
C ASN A 512 34.06 -32.09 14.42
N THR A 513 33.23 -32.43 13.46
CA THR A 513 32.14 -31.54 12.99
C THR A 513 30.93 -32.35 12.60
N SER A 514 29.75 -31.75 12.71
CA SER A 514 28.50 -32.33 12.26
C SER A 514 27.94 -31.52 11.11
N ILE A 515 27.49 -32.17 10.04
CA ILE A 515 26.76 -31.52 8.93
C ILE A 515 25.30 -31.99 9.01
N VAL A 516 24.36 -31.05 9.10
CA VAL A 516 22.92 -31.34 9.19
C VAL A 516 22.19 -30.61 8.07
N GLY A 517 21.47 -31.34 7.23
CA GLY A 517 20.59 -30.76 6.22
C GLY A 517 19.18 -30.50 6.75
N GLU A 518 18.67 -29.30 6.45
CA GLU A 518 17.29 -28.87 6.69
C GLU A 518 16.53 -28.81 5.36
N GLY A 519 15.50 -29.65 5.22
CA GLY A 519 14.79 -29.85 3.96
C GLY A 519 15.59 -30.66 2.94
N ASP A 520 15.38 -30.40 1.66
CA ASP A 520 16.05 -31.12 0.56
C ASP A 520 17.45 -30.55 0.31
N VAL A 521 18.48 -31.22 0.85
CA VAL A 521 19.89 -30.84 0.72
C VAL A 521 20.66 -31.80 -0.17
N THR A 522 21.32 -31.27 -1.20
CA THR A 522 22.24 -32.01 -2.07
C THR A 522 23.61 -31.35 -2.08
N VAL A 523 24.67 -32.11 -1.83
CA VAL A 523 26.06 -31.72 -2.09
C VAL A 523 26.48 -32.39 -3.40
N GLN A 524 26.93 -31.59 -4.37
CA GLN A 524 27.17 -32.05 -5.75
C GLN A 524 28.50 -31.54 -6.31
N ALA A 525 29.19 -32.35 -7.11
CA ALA A 525 30.33 -31.88 -7.89
C ALA A 525 29.86 -30.96 -9.04
N GLU A 526 30.47 -29.77 -9.18
CA GLU A 526 30.09 -28.76 -10.17
C GLU A 526 30.47 -29.16 -11.61
N ASP A 527 31.69 -29.64 -11.82
CA ASP A 527 32.18 -30.10 -13.12
C ASP A 527 33.10 -31.31 -12.97
N ALA A 528 32.50 -32.50 -13.06
CA ALA A 528 33.21 -33.76 -12.94
C ALA A 528 34.36 -33.93 -13.95
N ARG A 529 34.36 -33.19 -15.08
CA ARG A 529 35.45 -33.26 -16.09
C ARG A 529 36.74 -32.60 -15.63
N ASN A 530 36.65 -31.64 -14.72
CA ASN A 530 37.79 -30.90 -14.17
C ASN A 530 38.10 -31.31 -12.73
N TRP A 531 37.45 -32.36 -12.22
CA TRP A 531 37.73 -32.92 -10.90
C TRP A 531 39.08 -33.64 -10.87
N SER A 532 39.73 -33.64 -9.71
CA SER A 532 40.98 -34.38 -9.52
C SER A 532 40.76 -35.89 -9.69
N GLU A 533 41.71 -36.58 -10.34
CA GLU A 533 41.76 -38.04 -10.39
C GLU A 533 42.84 -38.61 -9.44
N ALA A 534 43.55 -37.75 -8.70
CA ALA A 534 44.54 -38.19 -7.72
C ALA A 534 43.85 -38.82 -6.51
N ASN A 535 44.36 -39.96 -6.04
CA ASN A 535 43.73 -40.73 -4.95
C ASN A 535 43.45 -39.91 -3.67
N GLY A 536 44.26 -38.90 -3.36
CA GLY A 536 44.06 -38.06 -2.17
C GLY A 536 43.04 -36.93 -2.32
N SER A 537 42.55 -36.64 -3.54
CA SER A 537 41.68 -35.48 -3.80
C SER A 537 40.55 -35.73 -4.80
N LYS A 538 40.27 -37.00 -5.13
CA LYS A 538 39.26 -37.38 -6.14
C LYS A 538 37.85 -37.60 -5.60
N HIS A 539 37.67 -37.61 -4.29
CA HIS A 539 36.38 -37.86 -3.63
C HIS A 539 35.54 -36.58 -3.57
N LEU A 540 34.22 -36.72 -3.48
CA LEU A 540 33.32 -35.59 -3.22
C LEU A 540 33.49 -35.12 -1.77
N LEU A 541 33.53 -36.09 -0.85
CA LEU A 541 33.77 -35.88 0.58
C LEU A 541 34.88 -36.83 1.04
N LEU A 542 35.90 -36.26 1.69
CA LEU A 542 36.88 -36.97 2.49
C LEU A 542 36.69 -36.63 3.96
N VAL A 543 36.59 -37.63 4.82
CA VAL A 543 36.73 -37.47 6.27
C VAL A 543 38.06 -38.08 6.68
N SER A 544 38.90 -37.31 7.38
CA SER A 544 40.26 -37.74 7.75
C SER A 544 40.65 -37.17 9.11
N GLY A 545 41.13 -38.02 10.03
CA GLY A 545 41.61 -37.60 11.35
C GLY A 545 40.58 -36.90 12.25
N ALA A 546 39.28 -37.17 12.05
CA ALA A 546 38.17 -36.49 12.72
C ALA A 546 37.06 -37.47 13.13
N GLU A 547 36.30 -37.10 14.16
CA GLU A 547 34.96 -37.67 14.43
C GLU A 547 33.91 -36.80 13.72
N ALA A 548 33.21 -37.35 12.73
CA ALA A 548 32.23 -36.59 11.96
C ALA A 548 30.83 -37.21 12.01
N SER A 549 29.81 -36.37 11.90
CA SER A 549 28.45 -36.84 11.65
C SER A 549 27.84 -36.11 10.45
N VAL A 550 27.07 -36.84 9.64
CA VAL A 550 26.31 -36.25 8.53
C VAL A 550 24.88 -36.74 8.60
N LYS A 551 23.93 -35.80 8.57
CA LYS A 551 22.51 -36.08 8.69
C LYS A 551 21.70 -35.38 7.59
N ASN A 552 20.75 -36.09 6.97
CA ASN A 552 19.80 -35.55 5.98
C ASN A 552 20.48 -34.90 4.76
N VAL A 553 21.50 -35.54 4.20
CA VAL A 553 22.24 -35.00 3.03
C VAL A 553 22.25 -36.02 1.90
N THR A 554 22.01 -35.55 0.68
CA THR A 554 22.31 -36.30 -0.55
C THR A 554 23.67 -35.89 -1.09
N PHE A 555 24.58 -36.83 -1.22
CA PHE A 555 25.85 -36.67 -1.93
C PHE A 555 25.70 -37.18 -3.37
N ASP A 556 25.69 -36.26 -4.34
CA ASP A 556 25.69 -36.57 -5.75
C ASP A 556 27.09 -36.36 -6.34
N ALA A 557 27.84 -37.45 -6.50
CA ALA A 557 29.18 -37.38 -7.04
C ALA A 557 29.22 -36.94 -8.51
N ALA A 558 28.09 -36.97 -9.24
CA ALA A 558 27.99 -36.53 -10.64
C ALA A 558 29.09 -37.09 -11.56
N GLY A 559 29.56 -38.33 -11.30
CA GLY A 559 30.64 -38.99 -12.03
C GLY A 559 32.04 -38.87 -11.43
N THR A 560 32.22 -38.22 -10.27
CA THR A 560 33.46 -38.23 -9.46
C THR A 560 33.45 -39.41 -8.47
N TYR A 561 34.34 -39.45 -7.47
CA TYR A 561 34.29 -40.49 -6.42
C TYR A 561 33.41 -40.03 -5.25
N GLY A 562 32.72 -40.96 -4.59
CA GLY A 562 31.73 -40.66 -3.55
C GLY A 562 32.36 -40.20 -2.23
N VAL A 563 31.87 -40.75 -1.12
CA VAL A 563 32.37 -40.45 0.22
C VAL A 563 33.52 -41.41 0.57
N ASN A 564 34.59 -40.88 1.16
CA ASN A 564 35.70 -41.68 1.67
C ASN A 564 36.05 -41.29 3.10
N THR A 565 36.30 -42.28 3.96
CA THR A 565 36.96 -42.07 5.25
C THR A 565 38.41 -42.54 5.17
N TYR A 566 39.32 -41.90 5.89
CA TYR A 566 40.74 -42.27 5.85
C TYR A 566 41.37 -42.25 7.24
N ALA A 567 41.93 -43.39 7.65
CA ALA A 567 42.81 -43.59 8.80
C ALA A 567 42.30 -43.03 10.15
N GLU A 568 41.69 -43.91 10.95
CA GLU A 568 41.25 -43.65 12.34
C GLU A 568 40.16 -42.58 12.45
N VAL A 569 39.20 -42.61 11.53
CA VAL A 569 37.99 -41.77 11.56
C VAL A 569 36.83 -42.55 12.16
N ASP A 570 35.99 -41.86 12.94
CA ASP A 570 34.65 -42.32 13.28
C ASP A 570 33.63 -41.43 12.57
N LEU A 571 32.87 -42.02 11.63
CA LEU A 571 31.85 -41.31 10.86
C LEU A 571 30.46 -41.90 11.13
N THR A 572 29.53 -41.05 11.53
CA THR A 572 28.10 -41.41 11.63
C THR A 572 27.31 -40.82 10.45
N LEU A 573 26.54 -41.65 9.75
CA LEU A 573 25.65 -41.24 8.67
C LEU A 573 24.20 -41.52 9.06
N GLU A 574 23.34 -40.51 9.08
CA GLU A 574 21.91 -40.65 9.37
C GLU A 574 21.07 -40.07 8.24
N ASN A 575 20.24 -40.89 7.59
CA ASN A 575 19.41 -40.45 6.46
C ASN A 575 20.23 -39.78 5.35
N VAL A 576 21.28 -40.48 4.91
CA VAL A 576 22.21 -40.01 3.89
C VAL A 576 22.02 -40.81 2.61
N SER A 577 22.02 -40.11 1.47
CA SER A 577 22.04 -40.73 0.15
C SER A 577 23.38 -40.49 -0.53
N ILE A 578 23.97 -41.50 -1.18
CA ILE A 578 25.20 -41.33 -1.95
C ILE A 578 25.03 -41.93 -3.35
N GLN A 579 25.16 -41.10 -4.37
CA GLN A 579 24.83 -41.48 -5.74
C GLN A 579 25.82 -41.04 -6.80
N ASN A 580 25.72 -41.70 -7.95
CA ASN A 580 26.42 -41.37 -9.19
C ASN A 580 27.96 -41.31 -9.04
N SER A 581 28.53 -42.11 -8.14
CA SER A 581 29.98 -42.23 -8.06
C SER A 581 30.56 -43.07 -9.19
N LYS A 582 31.71 -42.68 -9.73
CA LYS A 582 32.58 -43.51 -10.57
C LYS A 582 33.16 -44.70 -9.81
N GLY A 583 33.32 -44.57 -8.49
CA GLY A 583 33.83 -45.60 -7.59
C GLY A 583 32.72 -46.26 -6.76
N ALA A 584 33.04 -46.63 -5.53
CA ALA A 584 32.02 -46.98 -4.55
C ALA A 584 31.28 -45.71 -4.11
N GLY A 585 30.01 -45.85 -3.70
CA GLY A 585 29.29 -44.75 -3.05
C GLY A 585 30.00 -44.32 -1.76
N LEU A 586 30.34 -45.30 -0.92
CA LEU A 586 31.11 -45.12 0.31
C LEU A 586 32.36 -46.01 0.30
N THR A 587 33.52 -45.44 0.60
CA THR A 587 34.76 -46.17 0.87
C THR A 587 35.13 -46.03 2.35
N VAL A 588 35.19 -47.15 3.06
CA VAL A 588 35.60 -47.24 4.46
C VAL A 588 37.05 -47.72 4.51
N ASN A 589 37.99 -46.78 4.61
CA ASN A 589 39.42 -47.06 4.55
C ASN A 589 40.11 -46.80 5.91
N GLY A 590 40.30 -47.89 6.66
CA GLY A 590 40.92 -47.91 7.98
C GLY A 590 40.22 -47.05 9.02
N SER A 591 38.88 -47.02 8.97
CA SER A 591 38.01 -46.15 9.77
C SER A 591 36.79 -46.93 10.24
N THR A 592 36.05 -46.38 11.21
CA THR A 592 34.74 -46.87 11.64
C THR A 592 33.65 -46.01 11.02
N VAL A 593 32.67 -46.64 10.37
CA VAL A 593 31.47 -45.96 9.88
C VAL A 593 30.22 -46.65 10.40
N GLU A 594 29.34 -45.88 11.03
CA GLU A 594 28.00 -46.32 11.40
C GLU A 594 26.96 -45.57 10.55
N ALA A 595 26.05 -46.31 9.94
CA ALA A 595 25.06 -45.74 9.02
C ALA A 595 23.63 -46.21 9.34
N THR A 596 22.73 -45.24 9.47
CA THR A 596 21.28 -45.47 9.65
C THR A 596 20.53 -44.80 8.50
N ASN A 597 19.64 -45.55 7.87
CA ASN A 597 18.92 -45.14 6.65
C ASN A 597 19.84 -44.70 5.50
N LEU A 598 20.93 -45.43 5.27
CA LEU A 598 21.85 -45.17 4.15
C LEU A 598 21.22 -45.60 2.82
N GLN A 599 21.25 -44.72 1.84
CA GLN A 599 20.76 -45.01 0.49
C GLN A 599 21.90 -44.85 -0.51
N THR A 600 22.06 -45.80 -1.43
CA THR A 600 23.04 -45.70 -2.51
C THR A 600 22.42 -46.04 -3.86
N SER A 601 22.84 -45.35 -4.91
CA SER A 601 22.43 -45.68 -6.28
C SER A 601 23.38 -45.16 -7.35
N GLY A 602 23.46 -45.87 -8.48
CA GLY A 602 24.24 -45.40 -9.63
C GLY A 602 25.75 -45.36 -9.41
N ASN A 603 26.28 -46.05 -8.39
CA ASN A 603 27.71 -46.08 -8.09
C ASN A 603 28.44 -47.20 -8.88
N GLY A 604 29.58 -46.86 -9.49
CA GLY A 604 30.26 -47.66 -10.51
C GLY A 604 30.94 -48.94 -10.01
N TRP A 605 31.54 -48.92 -8.81
CA TRP A 605 32.19 -50.11 -8.23
C TRP A 605 31.27 -50.90 -7.28
N GLY A 606 30.22 -50.27 -6.77
CA GLY A 606 29.34 -50.83 -5.75
C GLY A 606 28.87 -49.79 -4.75
N ALA A 607 28.06 -50.21 -3.78
CA ALA A 607 27.54 -49.27 -2.77
C ALA A 607 28.62 -48.91 -1.75
N VAL A 608 29.17 -49.91 -1.04
CA VAL A 608 30.13 -49.72 0.05
C VAL A 608 31.33 -50.65 -0.14
N ASN A 609 32.52 -50.06 -0.22
CA ASN A 609 33.79 -50.79 -0.12
C ASN A 609 34.33 -50.67 1.31
N VAL A 610 34.74 -51.79 1.90
CA VAL A 610 35.29 -51.85 3.25
C VAL A 610 36.64 -52.55 3.19
N ASP A 611 37.71 -51.79 3.00
CA ASP A 611 39.08 -52.30 2.92
C ASP A 611 40.07 -51.23 3.40
N PRO A 612 41.12 -51.60 4.15
CA PRO A 612 42.23 -50.70 4.37
C PRO A 612 42.93 -50.40 3.04
N GLY A 613 43.38 -49.16 2.90
CA GLY A 613 44.20 -48.71 1.79
C GLY A 613 45.65 -49.14 1.95
N SER A 614 46.45 -48.97 0.89
CA SER A 614 47.89 -49.23 0.95
C SER A 614 48.56 -48.37 2.03
N GLY A 615 49.21 -49.02 2.99
CA GLY A 615 49.91 -48.36 4.10
C GLY A 615 49.03 -48.01 5.31
N VAL A 616 47.74 -48.34 5.26
CA VAL A 616 46.81 -48.15 6.38
C VAL A 616 46.89 -49.36 7.30
N THR A 617 47.14 -49.12 8.60
CA THR A 617 47.37 -50.15 9.62
C THR A 617 46.19 -50.35 10.56
N THR A 618 45.06 -49.69 10.28
CA THR A 618 43.89 -49.69 11.14
C THR A 618 42.73 -50.46 10.51
N THR A 619 41.88 -51.03 11.35
CA THR A 619 40.68 -51.76 10.95
C THR A 619 39.73 -50.89 10.13
N SER A 620 39.16 -51.46 9.08
CA SER A 620 38.01 -50.90 8.36
C SER A 620 36.73 -51.53 8.89
N SER A 621 35.91 -50.75 9.58
CA SER A 621 34.69 -51.21 10.25
C SER A 621 33.46 -50.50 9.70
N PHE A 622 32.48 -51.26 9.21
CA PHE A 622 31.22 -50.73 8.71
C PHE A 622 30.04 -51.39 9.41
N THR A 623 29.16 -50.57 9.98
CA THR A 623 27.89 -50.98 10.55
C THR A 623 26.75 -50.29 9.81
N MET A 624 25.81 -51.05 9.25
CA MET A 624 24.58 -50.51 8.69
C MET A 624 23.38 -50.97 9.52
N ASN A 625 22.63 -50.03 10.08
CA ASN A 625 21.44 -50.31 10.87
C ASN A 625 20.19 -50.45 9.97
N SER A 626 20.08 -49.61 8.94
CA SER A 626 18.98 -49.63 7.96
C SER A 626 19.40 -48.89 6.68
N GLY A 627 18.66 -49.10 5.59
CA GLY A 627 18.97 -48.45 4.32
C GLY A 627 18.61 -49.29 3.09
N SER A 628 18.91 -48.75 1.91
CA SER A 628 18.74 -49.42 0.61
C SER A 628 20.00 -49.24 -0.24
N LEU A 629 20.68 -50.35 -0.51
CA LEU A 629 21.87 -50.38 -1.36
C LEU A 629 21.50 -50.94 -2.74
N ASN A 630 21.41 -50.08 -3.76
CA ASN A 630 20.80 -50.49 -5.04
C ASN A 630 21.78 -51.16 -6.02
N GLU A 631 23.07 -51.04 -5.78
CA GLU A 631 24.13 -51.63 -6.60
C GLU A 631 24.12 -53.17 -6.56
N GLU A 632 24.70 -53.82 -7.57
CA GLU A 632 24.89 -55.28 -7.58
C GLU A 632 25.88 -55.72 -6.49
N ALA A 633 27.02 -55.04 -6.42
CA ALA A 633 27.95 -55.15 -5.30
C ALA A 633 27.50 -54.20 -4.18
N GLN A 634 26.69 -54.71 -3.25
CA GLN A 634 26.18 -53.91 -2.13
C GLN A 634 27.30 -53.58 -1.13
N VAL A 635 27.76 -54.53 -0.31
CA VAL A 635 28.96 -54.30 0.53
C VAL A 635 30.03 -55.28 0.11
N TRP A 636 31.28 -54.84 -0.06
CA TRP A 636 32.35 -55.73 -0.50
C TRP A 636 33.73 -55.37 0.05
N SER A 637 34.59 -56.39 0.11
CA SER A 637 36.00 -56.31 0.48
C SER A 637 36.82 -57.21 -0.45
N ASP A 638 37.82 -56.66 -1.14
CA ASP A 638 38.73 -57.45 -1.99
C ASP A 638 39.93 -58.02 -1.24
N GLY A 639 40.19 -57.53 -0.02
CA GLY A 639 41.22 -58.06 0.85
C GLY A 639 42.65 -57.67 0.46
N SER A 640 42.86 -56.83 -0.54
CA SER A 640 44.19 -56.58 -1.15
C SER A 640 45.22 -56.02 -0.16
N ASN A 641 44.78 -55.22 0.82
CA ASN A 641 45.65 -54.69 1.88
C ASN A 641 45.24 -55.17 3.28
N VAL A 642 44.38 -56.19 3.38
CA VAL A 642 43.96 -56.72 4.68
C VAL A 642 45.12 -57.45 5.34
N THR A 643 45.40 -57.08 6.59
CA THR A 643 46.43 -57.71 7.42
C THR A 643 45.85 -58.15 8.76
N GLN A 644 46.68 -58.69 9.65
CA GLN A 644 46.24 -59.01 11.01
C GLN A 644 45.96 -57.74 11.84
N GLU A 645 46.62 -56.62 11.53
CA GLU A 645 46.49 -55.34 12.25
C GLU A 645 45.45 -54.41 11.61
N ALA A 646 45.28 -54.52 10.28
CA ALA A 646 44.28 -53.79 9.49
C ALA A 646 43.29 -54.78 8.88
N ASP A 647 42.27 -55.17 9.66
CA ASP A 647 41.25 -56.13 9.24
C ASP A 647 39.96 -55.45 8.75
N VAL A 648 38.97 -56.27 8.38
CA VAL A 648 37.66 -55.83 7.87
C VAL A 648 36.55 -56.36 8.79
N GLN A 649 35.75 -55.43 9.31
CA GLN A 649 34.62 -55.72 10.19
C GLN A 649 33.33 -55.18 9.56
N VAL A 650 32.33 -56.04 9.37
CA VAL A 650 31.07 -55.68 8.70
C VAL A 650 29.89 -56.21 9.50
N THR A 651 29.06 -55.29 9.99
CA THR A 651 27.80 -55.58 10.71
C THR A 651 26.63 -55.05 9.90
N LEU A 652 25.72 -55.94 9.49
CA LEU A 652 24.61 -55.62 8.58
C LEU A 652 23.30 -56.22 9.08
N PRO A 653 22.14 -55.73 8.60
CA PRO A 653 20.85 -56.34 8.90
C PRO A 653 20.77 -57.80 8.43
N GLU A 654 19.95 -58.60 9.09
CA GLU A 654 19.87 -60.07 8.90
C GLU A 654 19.63 -60.52 7.44
N ALA A 655 19.00 -59.66 6.64
CA ALA A 655 18.73 -59.91 5.23
C ALA A 655 19.99 -60.10 4.38
N PHE A 656 21.12 -59.48 4.76
CA PHE A 656 22.36 -59.59 4.02
C PHE A 656 23.03 -60.95 4.24
N LYS A 657 23.48 -61.59 3.17
CA LYS A 657 24.24 -62.83 3.21
C LYS A 657 25.65 -62.61 2.69
N LYS A 658 26.63 -63.12 3.43
CA LYS A 658 28.04 -63.11 3.04
C LYS A 658 28.31 -64.22 2.01
N LYS A 659 28.95 -63.86 0.90
CA LYS A 659 29.42 -64.73 -0.18
C LYS A 659 30.90 -64.45 -0.43
N THR A 660 31.63 -65.42 -0.97
CA THR A 660 33.00 -65.23 -1.44
C THR A 660 33.06 -65.58 -2.91
N ILE A 661 33.52 -64.65 -3.74
CA ILE A 661 33.66 -64.80 -5.19
C ILE A 661 35.10 -64.45 -5.55
N GLU A 662 35.86 -65.42 -6.05
CA GLU A 662 37.25 -65.23 -6.50
C GLU A 662 38.19 -64.54 -5.48
N GLY A 663 37.92 -64.73 -4.18
CA GLY A 663 38.71 -64.13 -3.09
C GLY A 663 38.08 -62.87 -2.49
N THR A 664 37.16 -62.22 -3.20
CA THR A 664 36.41 -61.05 -2.72
C THR A 664 35.26 -61.48 -1.81
N GLN A 665 35.12 -60.83 -0.66
CA GLN A 665 33.97 -60.98 0.22
C GLN A 665 32.88 -60.00 -0.20
N ILE A 666 31.65 -60.49 -0.36
CA ILE A 666 30.49 -59.69 -0.74
C ILE A 666 29.37 -59.98 0.24
N TRP A 667 28.75 -58.94 0.80
CA TRP A 667 27.52 -59.05 1.56
C TRP A 667 26.40 -58.43 0.73
N THR A 668 25.39 -59.25 0.42
CA THR A 668 24.30 -58.83 -0.45
C THR A 668 22.97 -59.48 -0.05
N THR A 669 21.87 -58.78 -0.30
CA THR A 669 20.49 -59.27 -0.23
C THR A 669 20.04 -59.92 -1.54
N LYS A 670 20.85 -59.85 -2.60
CA LYS A 670 20.59 -60.41 -3.93
C LYS A 670 21.12 -61.85 -4.10
#